data_AF-A0A1F7LJH3-F1
#
_entry.id   AF-A0A1F7LJH3-F1
#
_cell.length_a   1.000
_cell.length_b   1.000
_cell.length_c   1.000
_cell.angle_alpha   90.00
_cell.angle_beta   90.00
_cell.angle_gamma   90.00
#
_symmetry.space_group_name_H-M   'P 1'
#
loop_
_entity.id
_entity.type
_entity.pdbx_description
1 polymer ?
#
loop_
_entity_poly.entity_id
_entity_poly.type
_entity_poly.pdbx_seq_one_letter_code
_entity_poly.pdbx_strand_id
1 'polypeptide(L)'
;MRVTRRGFIQAVGASAGAAALVRGHLAKADVSAGDLERWATPEERLLPSICQQCPGGCGLIARTLDGEVAGIAGNPLHPINRGALCPKAYGALQLLYDPNRLRGPLARDGARGRLRPIGWDEALRRVTEHLSGLRAKGLAHTVAILGGQYRGYRDTVWTRFAAAYGTPNYIRVRCLAPEQPALAHQLMQGATSPLSYDLAEARCILSFGVGLLESWLGPVHASRAFAGLRVGAERHRGRLIHVDPRRSHTAIKADRWVPIIPGTDGILALGIANALIRERLYDREFVEQHTHGFEDWAEASGQRHEGFKDLVLSEHGLLTVSNATGVAVKTILEIARDLATLKPAVVVGERGPAYGPHDLHTRMAIHSLNALLGNIGVAGGLLAQADLPLSPLPGVAQDEAAKRGLARPRIDGAGRGRYRLVSSAPQVLPERILGGDPYPVNALFLFATNPLANHPAKEGFALAFERIPFIVSFSPFLDESSARADLILPDSTYLERWQDDQVTHLAGFSGFSLAGPATAPRHDTRDTVDVVLQLAESLGGSVAESLPWERFDKLLHAGARGLWESGRGYVVSTPAEESLHRVFERQGYWVPEFKSYEEFWEALVKRGAWWDPTGLSAGRKALLRTASGKFEFYSTALKKIVDEAVAREGTDAPLVQALGGRDRGDRLYLPMVPIPAREEPGAFPLRLITYRPVTRPMGGGRNQPWLLEQPAVLVRAAWERWVEVPRETAAKLGIADGDPVWVGSAKGRIRLRARLVAGGSPEVVSIPLFGGEGPNQNDLIANETDPFRGFGLLNTTRVKVSKA
;
A
#
# COMPACT_ATOMS: atom_id res chain seq x y z
N MET A 1 6.80 23.05 -64.36
CA MET A 1 5.48 23.65 -64.71
C MET A 1 5.44 25.06 -64.14
N ARG A 2 5.39 26.11 -64.98
CA ARG A 2 5.26 27.50 -64.51
C ARG A 2 3.78 27.83 -64.33
N VAL A 3 3.33 28.00 -63.08
CA VAL A 3 1.96 28.44 -62.78
C VAL A 3 1.81 29.88 -63.26
N THR A 4 0.94 30.12 -64.23
CA THR A 4 0.63 31.48 -64.71
C THR A 4 -0.36 32.14 -63.75
N ARG A 5 -0.29 33.47 -63.60
CA ARG A 5 -1.21 34.27 -62.76
C ARG A 5 -2.70 33.96 -63.03
N ARG A 6 -3.06 33.59 -64.27
CA ARG A 6 -4.43 33.21 -64.64
C ARG A 6 -4.84 31.84 -64.07
N GLY A 7 -3.92 30.88 -64.03
CA GLY A 7 -4.14 29.57 -63.40
C GLY A 7 -4.28 29.64 -61.88
N PHE A 8 -3.60 30.59 -61.23
CA PHE A 8 -3.76 30.84 -59.80
C PHE A 8 -5.14 31.40 -59.45
N ILE A 9 -5.64 32.39 -60.22
CA ILE A 9 -6.96 33.00 -59.97
C ILE A 9 -8.10 32.00 -60.22
N GLN A 10 -7.97 31.12 -61.22
CA GLN A 10 -8.96 30.06 -61.45
C GLN A 10 -8.97 29.00 -60.33
N ALA A 11 -7.80 28.64 -59.78
CA ALA A 11 -7.70 27.74 -58.63
C ALA A 11 -8.27 28.35 -57.34
N VAL A 12 -8.10 29.66 -57.13
CA VAL A 12 -8.69 30.40 -56.01
C VAL A 12 -10.21 30.55 -56.15
N GLY A 13 -10.71 30.78 -57.37
CA GLY A 13 -12.16 30.82 -57.63
C GLY A 13 -12.86 29.48 -57.40
N ALA A 14 -12.22 28.37 -57.77
CA ALA A 14 -12.74 27.01 -57.53
C ALA A 14 -12.72 26.62 -56.04
N SER A 15 -11.73 27.09 -55.28
CA SER A 15 -11.64 26.84 -53.83
C SER A 15 -12.60 27.70 -53.00
N ALA A 16 -12.96 28.90 -53.47
CA ALA A 16 -14.01 29.72 -52.84
C ALA A 16 -15.41 29.10 -52.97
N GLY A 17 -15.73 28.47 -54.10
CA GLY A 17 -17.00 27.76 -54.30
C GLY A 17 -17.14 26.49 -53.45
N ALA A 18 -16.04 25.75 -53.27
CA ALA A 18 -16.00 24.58 -52.38
C ALA A 18 -16.12 24.98 -50.90
N ALA A 19 -15.53 26.10 -50.49
CA ALA A 19 -15.65 26.62 -49.12
C ALA A 19 -17.08 27.07 -48.77
N ALA A 20 -17.85 27.57 -49.75
CA ALA A 20 -19.25 27.95 -49.55
C ALA A 20 -20.18 26.73 -49.37
N LEU A 21 -19.95 25.64 -50.12
CA LEU A 21 -20.70 24.39 -49.97
C LEU A 21 -20.35 23.64 -48.67
N VAL A 22 -19.09 23.74 -48.21
CA VAL A 22 -18.65 23.19 -46.92
C VAL A 22 -19.17 24.03 -45.74
N ARG A 23 -19.30 25.36 -45.88
CA ARG A 23 -19.95 26.23 -44.88
C ARG A 23 -21.41 25.84 -44.63
N GLY A 24 -22.15 25.44 -45.66
CA GLY A 24 -23.55 24.99 -45.53
C GLY A 24 -23.72 23.70 -44.72
N HIS A 25 -22.68 22.87 -44.62
CA HIS A 25 -22.70 21.62 -43.86
C HIS A 25 -21.97 21.67 -42.52
N LEU A 26 -21.09 22.66 -42.29
CA LEU A 26 -20.43 22.90 -41.00
C LEU A 26 -21.16 23.91 -40.09
N ALA A 27 -22.14 24.66 -40.61
CA ALA A 27 -22.94 25.63 -39.84
C ALA A 27 -24.08 24.98 -39.01
N LYS A 28 -23.85 23.81 -38.43
CA LYS A 28 -24.72 23.20 -37.40
C LYS A 28 -23.97 22.93 -36.09
N ALA A 29 -22.94 23.72 -35.81
CA ALA A 29 -22.47 23.93 -34.45
C ALA A 29 -22.71 25.40 -34.13
N ASP A 30 -23.85 25.69 -33.50
CA ASP A 30 -24.07 26.97 -32.81
C ASP A 30 -23.09 27.04 -31.64
N VAL A 31 -21.83 27.36 -31.94
CA VAL A 31 -20.86 27.80 -30.94
C VAL A 31 -21.11 29.28 -30.78
N SER A 32 -21.64 29.69 -29.62
CA SER A 32 -21.97 31.09 -29.38
C SER A 32 -20.69 31.94 -29.43
N ALA A 33 -20.80 33.22 -29.78
CA ALA A 33 -19.67 34.14 -29.73
C ALA A 33 -19.02 34.19 -28.32
N GLY A 34 -19.82 33.95 -27.26
CA GLY A 34 -19.32 33.84 -25.88
C GLY A 34 -18.50 32.57 -25.62
N ASP A 35 -18.78 31.46 -26.30
CA ASP A 35 -17.94 30.26 -26.25
C ASP A 35 -16.59 30.50 -26.95
N LEU A 36 -16.57 31.24 -28.06
CA LEU A 36 -15.32 31.61 -28.74
C LEU A 36 -14.43 32.54 -27.89
N GLU A 37 -15.03 33.48 -27.15
CA GLU A 37 -14.33 34.39 -26.23
C GLU A 37 -13.77 33.66 -25.01
N ARG A 38 -14.56 32.76 -24.41
CA ARG A 38 -14.13 31.89 -23.29
C ARG A 38 -12.91 31.05 -23.66
N TRP A 39 -12.88 30.51 -24.88
CA TRP A 39 -11.76 29.69 -25.35
C TRP A 39 -10.51 30.53 -25.69
N ALA A 40 -10.65 31.84 -25.91
CA ALA A 40 -9.53 32.73 -26.21
C ALA A 40 -8.72 33.09 -24.96
N THR A 41 -9.35 33.22 -23.78
CA THR A 41 -8.69 33.52 -22.49
C THR A 41 -9.40 32.83 -21.33
N PRO A 42 -9.28 31.50 -21.18
CA PRO A 42 -9.93 30.79 -20.08
C PRO A 42 -9.37 31.25 -18.72
N GLU A 43 -10.20 31.25 -17.68
CA GLU A 43 -9.75 31.51 -16.32
C GLU A 43 -8.88 30.35 -15.84
N GLU A 44 -7.58 30.59 -15.69
CA GLU A 44 -6.63 29.59 -15.20
C GLU A 44 -6.52 29.64 -13.67
N ARG A 45 -6.70 28.49 -13.01
CA ARG A 45 -6.43 28.33 -11.58
C ARG A 45 -5.50 27.16 -11.31
N LEU A 46 -4.63 27.33 -10.32
CA LEU A 46 -3.73 26.28 -9.82
C LEU A 46 -4.19 25.87 -8.42
N LEU A 47 -4.75 24.67 -8.31
CA LEU A 47 -5.35 24.17 -7.08
C LEU A 47 -4.55 22.98 -6.54
N PRO A 48 -4.20 22.93 -5.25
CA PRO A 48 -3.58 21.75 -4.66
C PRO A 48 -4.49 20.52 -4.75
N SER A 49 -3.88 19.36 -4.98
CA SER A 49 -4.54 18.07 -4.87
C SER A 49 -3.60 17.00 -4.31
N ILE A 50 -4.09 15.78 -4.10
CA ILE A 50 -3.31 14.66 -3.56
C ILE A 50 -3.43 13.46 -4.51
N CYS A 51 -2.31 12.84 -4.86
CA CYS A 51 -2.31 11.67 -5.73
C CYS A 51 -2.69 10.40 -4.94
N GLN A 52 -3.83 9.79 -5.28
CA GLN A 52 -4.31 8.57 -4.63
C GLN A 52 -3.99 7.26 -5.38
N GLN A 53 -3.15 7.29 -6.41
CA GLN A 53 -2.82 6.09 -7.21
C GLN A 53 -1.85 5.11 -6.54
N CYS A 54 -1.22 5.51 -5.43
CA CYS A 54 -0.34 4.65 -4.62
C CYS A 54 -0.31 5.14 -3.15
N PRO A 55 0.41 4.48 -2.23
CA PRO A 55 0.47 4.91 -0.85
C PRO A 55 1.34 6.14 -0.58
N GLY A 56 2.06 6.64 -1.59
CA GLY A 56 3.10 7.63 -1.38
C GLY A 56 2.65 9.07 -1.11
N GLY A 57 1.34 9.39 -1.14
CA GLY A 57 0.80 10.69 -0.74
C GLY A 57 1.36 11.93 -1.45
N CYS A 58 1.79 11.80 -2.72
CA CYS A 58 2.41 12.93 -3.43
C CYS A 58 1.44 14.10 -3.62
N GLY A 59 1.89 15.32 -3.28
CA GLY A 59 1.15 16.55 -3.52
C GLY A 59 1.15 16.93 -5.00
N LEU A 60 -0.03 17.30 -5.50
CA LEU A 60 -0.29 17.70 -6.87
C LEU A 60 -0.69 19.18 -6.93
N ILE A 61 -0.55 19.75 -8.12
CA ILE A 61 -1.22 20.98 -8.53
C ILE A 61 -2.08 20.61 -9.74
N ALA A 62 -3.39 20.72 -9.59
CA ALA A 62 -4.36 20.63 -10.66
C ALA A 62 -4.49 22.01 -11.31
N ARG A 63 -4.17 22.08 -12.60
CA ARG A 63 -4.34 23.28 -13.42
C ARG A 63 -5.70 23.22 -14.08
N THR A 64 -6.57 24.16 -13.74
CA THR A 64 -7.91 24.23 -14.30
C THR A 64 -8.04 25.40 -15.27
N LEU A 65 -8.86 25.22 -16.30
CA LEU A 65 -9.24 26.22 -17.28
C LEU A 65 -10.77 26.30 -17.26
N ASP A 66 -11.34 27.40 -16.77
CA ASP A 66 -12.77 27.58 -16.53
C ASP A 66 -13.41 26.43 -15.71
N GLY A 67 -12.70 25.99 -14.68
CA GLY A 67 -13.13 24.90 -13.80
C GLY A 67 -12.83 23.48 -14.30
N GLU A 68 -12.42 23.30 -15.56
CA GLU A 68 -12.05 21.99 -16.12
C GLU A 68 -10.57 21.70 -15.90
N VAL A 69 -10.22 20.50 -15.43
CA VAL A 69 -8.82 20.14 -15.14
C VAL A 69 -8.05 19.86 -16.44
N ALA A 70 -7.23 20.81 -16.87
CA ALA A 70 -6.44 20.73 -18.10
C ALA A 70 -5.05 20.11 -17.90
N GLY A 71 -4.54 20.05 -16.67
CA GLY A 71 -3.19 19.54 -16.41
C GLY A 71 -2.92 19.18 -14.95
N ILE A 72 -1.93 18.31 -14.75
CA ILE A 72 -1.44 17.92 -13.43
C ILE A 72 0.07 18.17 -13.38
N ALA A 73 0.51 18.90 -12.36
CA ALA A 73 1.91 19.07 -11.99
C ALA A 73 2.14 18.63 -10.54
N GLY A 74 3.40 18.42 -10.14
CA GLY A 74 3.71 18.18 -8.73
C GLY A 74 3.70 19.49 -7.95
N ASN A 75 3.23 19.45 -6.71
CA ASN A 75 3.33 20.60 -5.82
C ASN A 75 4.79 20.82 -5.39
N PRO A 76 5.45 21.94 -5.77
CA PRO A 76 6.83 22.21 -5.43
C PRO A 76 7.06 22.38 -3.92
N LEU A 77 6.03 22.83 -3.20
CA LEU A 77 6.07 23.03 -1.75
C LEU A 77 5.97 21.69 -0.99
N HIS A 78 5.38 20.66 -1.60
CA HIS A 78 5.09 19.43 -0.90
C HIS A 78 6.36 18.59 -0.60
N PRO A 79 6.60 18.18 0.66
CA PRO A 79 7.90 17.65 1.08
C PRO A 79 8.25 16.28 0.50
N ILE A 80 7.25 15.45 0.21
CA ILE A 80 7.43 14.11 -0.36
C ILE A 80 8.09 14.16 -1.74
N ASN A 81 7.58 15.04 -2.61
CA ASN A 81 7.88 14.99 -4.03
C ASN A 81 8.57 16.25 -4.56
N ARG A 82 8.44 17.40 -3.89
CA ARG A 82 9.09 18.67 -4.25
C ARG A 82 8.92 19.00 -5.74
N GLY A 83 7.69 18.90 -6.22
CA GLY A 83 7.33 19.16 -7.61
C GLY A 83 7.51 17.97 -8.57
N ALA A 84 8.27 16.93 -8.21
CA ALA A 84 8.44 15.75 -9.06
C ALA A 84 7.19 14.86 -9.06
N LEU A 85 6.99 14.09 -10.12
CA LEU A 85 5.90 13.12 -10.25
C LEU A 85 6.37 11.83 -10.91
N CYS A 86 5.73 10.71 -10.54
CA CYS A 86 5.86 9.46 -11.27
C CYS A 86 4.77 9.36 -12.36
N PRO A 87 4.89 8.43 -13.33
CA PRO A 87 3.92 8.31 -14.42
C PRO A 87 2.46 8.19 -13.98
N LYS A 88 2.20 7.48 -12.87
CA LYS A 88 0.84 7.29 -12.31
C LYS A 88 0.10 8.60 -12.06
N ALA A 89 0.79 9.64 -11.62
CA ALA A 89 0.16 10.93 -11.32
C ALA A 89 -0.51 11.54 -12.56
N TYR A 90 0.08 11.40 -13.74
CA TYR A 90 -0.50 11.90 -14.99
C TYR A 90 -1.74 11.11 -15.42
N GLY A 91 -1.85 9.85 -14.98
CA GLY A 91 -3.05 9.04 -15.16
C GLY A 91 -4.28 9.55 -14.40
N ALA A 92 -4.14 10.58 -13.54
CA ALA A 92 -5.27 11.24 -12.87
C ALA A 92 -6.33 11.75 -13.86
N LEU A 93 -5.89 12.40 -14.93
CA LEU A 93 -6.77 12.95 -15.96
C LEU A 93 -7.56 11.83 -16.64
N GLN A 94 -6.90 10.69 -16.88
CA GLN A 94 -7.56 9.54 -17.46
C GLN A 94 -8.63 8.94 -16.55
N LEU A 95 -8.52 9.07 -15.22
CA LEU A 95 -9.59 8.65 -14.30
C LEU A 95 -10.73 9.65 -14.28
N LEU A 96 -10.43 10.95 -14.27
CA LEU A 96 -11.44 12.01 -14.23
C LEU A 96 -12.32 12.01 -15.49
N TYR A 97 -11.69 11.89 -16.66
CA TYR A 97 -12.33 11.93 -17.98
C TYR A 97 -12.57 10.56 -18.59
N ASP A 98 -12.51 9.50 -17.78
CA ASP A 98 -12.79 8.14 -18.25
C ASP A 98 -14.26 8.04 -18.76
N PRO A 99 -14.49 7.64 -20.03
CA PRO A 99 -15.84 7.56 -20.59
C PRO A 99 -16.70 6.47 -19.96
N ASN A 100 -16.10 5.51 -19.24
CA ASN A 100 -16.78 4.40 -18.58
C ASN A 100 -17.20 4.71 -17.13
N ARG A 101 -17.03 5.96 -16.66
CA ARG A 101 -17.52 6.35 -15.34
C ARG A 101 -19.04 6.22 -15.24
N LEU A 102 -19.47 5.80 -14.07
CA LEU A 102 -20.88 5.80 -13.71
C LEU A 102 -21.38 7.24 -13.58
N ARG A 103 -22.56 7.50 -14.16
CA ARG A 103 -23.13 8.85 -14.23
C ARG A 103 -24.03 9.22 -13.05
N GLY A 104 -24.41 8.24 -12.24
CA GLY A 104 -25.30 8.39 -11.08
C GLY A 104 -25.63 7.03 -10.45
N PRO A 105 -26.41 7.01 -9.36
CA PRO A 105 -26.76 5.79 -8.65
C PRO A 105 -27.51 4.78 -9.53
N LEU A 106 -27.18 3.50 -9.37
CA LEU A 106 -27.84 2.40 -10.07
C LEU A 106 -28.36 1.37 -9.08
N ALA A 107 -29.56 0.84 -9.31
CA ALA A 107 -30.10 -0.29 -8.55
C ALA A 107 -30.45 -1.46 -9.47
N ARG A 108 -30.33 -2.67 -8.94
CA ARG A 108 -30.70 -3.90 -9.64
C ARG A 108 -32.18 -4.22 -9.45
N ASP A 109 -32.83 -4.63 -10.54
CA ASP A 109 -34.20 -5.13 -10.48
C ASP A 109 -34.25 -6.58 -9.98
N GLY A 110 -34.81 -6.82 -8.79
CA GLY A 110 -34.96 -8.16 -8.24
C GLY A 110 -33.62 -8.93 -8.11
N ALA A 111 -33.70 -10.25 -7.88
CA ALA A 111 -32.53 -11.02 -7.44
C ALA A 111 -31.37 -11.08 -8.46
N ARG A 112 -31.63 -10.92 -9.78
CA ARG A 112 -30.59 -10.98 -10.85
C ARG A 112 -30.92 -10.14 -12.10
N GLY A 113 -31.71 -9.07 -11.98
CA GLY A 113 -32.13 -8.25 -13.12
C GLY A 113 -31.06 -7.26 -13.62
N ARG A 114 -31.50 -6.37 -14.52
CA ARG A 114 -30.65 -5.30 -15.10
C ARG A 114 -30.45 -4.18 -14.07
N LEU A 115 -29.36 -3.44 -14.21
CA LEU A 115 -29.14 -2.20 -13.46
C LEU A 115 -29.95 -1.08 -14.10
N ARG A 116 -30.65 -0.31 -13.27
CA ARG A 116 -31.43 0.87 -13.68
C ARG A 116 -30.97 2.10 -12.90
N PRO A 117 -30.89 3.28 -13.54
CA PRO A 117 -30.66 4.52 -12.83
C PRO A 117 -31.75 4.81 -11.81
N ILE A 118 -31.35 5.26 -10.62
CA ILE A 118 -32.24 5.75 -9.57
C ILE A 118 -31.68 7.05 -8.99
N GLY A 119 -32.52 7.80 -8.27
CA GLY A 119 -32.07 9.02 -7.57
C GLY A 119 -31.32 8.70 -6.27
N TRP A 120 -30.45 9.62 -5.84
CA TRP A 120 -29.71 9.49 -4.59
C TRP A 120 -30.60 9.31 -3.36
N ASP A 121 -31.72 10.03 -3.26
CA ASP A 121 -32.61 9.94 -2.09
C ASP A 121 -33.25 8.55 -2.00
N GLU A 122 -33.61 7.96 -3.14
CA GLU A 122 -34.11 6.59 -3.19
C GLU A 122 -33.02 5.59 -2.80
N ALA A 123 -31.80 5.79 -3.31
CA ALA A 123 -30.66 4.93 -3.04
C ALA A 123 -30.33 4.92 -1.54
N LEU A 124 -30.27 6.10 -0.91
CA LEU A 124 -30.01 6.27 0.52
C LEU A 124 -31.12 5.65 1.37
N ARG A 125 -32.40 5.87 1.03
CA ARG A 125 -33.52 5.25 1.73
C ARG A 125 -33.41 3.73 1.73
N ARG A 126 -33.14 3.11 0.58
CA ARG A 126 -32.97 1.65 0.47
C ARG A 126 -31.87 1.12 1.38
N VAL A 127 -30.72 1.80 1.45
CA VAL A 127 -29.61 1.41 2.34
C VAL A 127 -30.01 1.56 3.80
N THR A 128 -30.56 2.72 4.17
CA THR A 128 -30.97 3.01 5.55
C THR A 128 -32.04 2.05 6.04
N GLU A 129 -33.08 1.78 5.25
CA GLU A 129 -34.15 0.82 5.59
C GLU A 129 -33.58 -0.58 5.81
N HIS A 130 -32.67 -1.03 4.95
CA HIS A 130 -32.03 -2.34 5.09
C HIS A 130 -31.17 -2.43 6.36
N LEU A 131 -30.32 -1.43 6.60
CA LEU A 131 -29.46 -1.38 7.80
C LEU A 131 -30.29 -1.28 9.09
N SER A 132 -31.29 -0.39 9.13
CA SER A 132 -32.22 -0.28 10.27
C SER A 132 -32.93 -1.60 10.53
N GLY A 133 -33.40 -2.28 9.48
CA GLY A 133 -34.04 -3.59 9.59
C GLY A 133 -33.12 -4.67 10.16
N LEU A 134 -31.84 -4.72 9.75
CA LEU A 134 -30.86 -5.66 10.30
C LEU A 134 -30.52 -5.33 11.76
N ARG A 135 -30.34 -4.04 12.09
CA ARG A 135 -30.06 -3.59 13.45
C ARG A 135 -31.21 -3.92 14.40
N ALA A 136 -32.45 -3.66 13.99
CA ALA A 136 -33.66 -3.98 14.77
C ALA A 136 -33.82 -5.49 15.04
N LYS A 137 -33.38 -6.34 14.11
CA LYS A 137 -33.37 -7.81 14.27
C LYS A 137 -32.20 -8.34 15.11
N GLY A 138 -31.32 -7.46 15.63
CA GLY A 138 -30.11 -7.86 16.35
C GLY A 138 -29.00 -8.43 15.46
N LEU A 139 -29.08 -8.21 14.15
CA LEU A 139 -28.18 -8.75 13.13
C LEU A 139 -27.15 -7.72 12.64
N ALA A 140 -26.87 -6.67 13.43
CA ALA A 140 -25.89 -5.63 13.06
C ALA A 140 -24.51 -6.22 12.68
N HIS A 141 -24.06 -7.25 13.40
CA HIS A 141 -22.82 -7.97 13.14
C HIS A 141 -22.77 -8.70 11.79
N THR A 142 -23.90 -8.89 11.10
CA THR A 142 -23.94 -9.58 9.80
C THR A 142 -23.65 -8.65 8.62
N VAL A 143 -23.41 -7.36 8.86
CA VAL A 143 -22.96 -6.39 7.85
C VAL A 143 -21.45 -6.42 7.75
N ALA A 144 -20.90 -6.63 6.56
CA ALA A 144 -19.46 -6.59 6.30
C ALA A 144 -19.09 -5.38 5.44
N ILE A 145 -17.97 -4.73 5.76
CA ILE A 145 -17.43 -3.59 5.00
C ILE A 145 -16.03 -3.98 4.51
N LEU A 146 -15.86 -4.08 3.20
CA LEU A 146 -14.57 -4.33 2.57
C LEU A 146 -13.98 -3.02 2.05
N GLY A 147 -12.94 -2.55 2.72
CA GLY A 147 -12.21 -1.32 2.35
C GLY A 147 -10.90 -1.63 1.63
N GLY A 148 -10.69 -1.10 0.42
CA GLY A 148 -9.46 -1.32 -0.34
C GLY A 148 -8.34 -0.35 0.02
N GLN A 149 -7.92 0.52 -0.90
CA GLN A 149 -6.74 1.39 -0.74
C GLN A 149 -7.13 2.87 -0.57
N TYR A 150 -7.17 3.34 0.68
CA TYR A 150 -7.39 4.73 1.08
C TYR A 150 -6.88 4.92 2.52
N ARG A 151 -6.61 6.17 2.90
CA ARG A 151 -5.99 6.58 4.18
C ARG A 151 -6.72 7.78 4.78
N GLY A 152 -6.21 8.28 5.91
CA GLY A 152 -6.70 9.49 6.55
C GLY A 152 -8.05 9.31 7.22
N TYR A 153 -8.75 10.42 7.43
CA TYR A 153 -10.05 10.45 8.09
C TYR A 153 -11.12 9.59 7.41
N ARG A 154 -10.94 9.28 6.12
CA ARG A 154 -11.79 8.34 5.40
C ARG A 154 -11.77 6.92 5.98
N ASP A 155 -10.62 6.43 6.43
CA ASP A 155 -10.51 5.17 7.18
C ASP A 155 -11.13 5.28 8.58
N THR A 156 -10.93 6.43 9.22
CA THR A 156 -11.50 6.74 10.53
C THR A 156 -13.03 6.74 10.50
N VAL A 157 -13.66 7.36 9.49
CA VAL A 157 -15.13 7.40 9.35
C VAL A 157 -15.70 6.00 9.20
N TRP A 158 -15.12 5.13 8.35
CA TRP A 158 -15.57 3.74 8.23
C TRP A 158 -15.41 2.94 9.53
N THR A 159 -14.29 3.15 10.24
CA THR A 159 -14.04 2.49 11.53
C THR A 159 -15.06 2.93 12.58
N ARG A 160 -15.33 4.24 12.67
CA ARG A 160 -16.33 4.80 13.59
C ARG A 160 -17.75 4.37 13.24
N PHE A 161 -18.09 4.36 11.95
CA PHE A 161 -19.38 3.88 11.47
C PHE A 161 -19.59 2.42 11.83
N ALA A 162 -18.61 1.54 11.58
CA ALA A 162 -18.70 0.13 11.93
C ALA A 162 -18.91 -0.08 13.45
N ALA A 163 -18.14 0.64 14.27
CA ALA A 163 -18.24 0.57 15.72
C ALA A 163 -19.58 1.11 16.26
N ALA A 164 -20.07 2.24 15.76
CA ALA A 164 -21.35 2.82 16.17
C ALA A 164 -22.54 2.01 15.63
N TYR A 165 -22.41 1.44 14.43
CA TYR A 165 -23.42 0.59 13.82
C TYR A 165 -23.54 -0.76 14.55
N GLY A 166 -22.45 -1.27 15.11
CA GLY A 166 -22.41 -2.56 15.81
C GLY A 166 -21.87 -3.71 14.98
N THR A 167 -21.12 -3.44 13.91
CA THR A 167 -20.48 -4.51 13.16
C THR A 167 -18.99 -4.61 13.50
N PRO A 168 -18.49 -5.80 13.86
CA PRO A 168 -17.06 -6.02 14.02
C PRO A 168 -16.35 -6.19 12.66
N ASN A 169 -17.10 -6.28 11.55
CA ASN A 169 -16.62 -6.72 10.24
C ASN A 169 -16.19 -5.58 9.32
N TYR A 170 -15.41 -4.63 9.84
CA TYR A 170 -14.64 -3.73 9.00
C TYR A 170 -13.30 -4.38 8.64
N ILE A 171 -13.14 -4.74 7.36
CA ILE A 171 -12.04 -5.58 6.88
C ILE A 171 -11.34 -4.85 5.73
N ARG A 172 -10.03 -4.68 5.85
CA ARG A 172 -9.24 -4.02 4.81
C ARG A 172 -8.72 -5.06 3.84
N VAL A 173 -9.01 -4.90 2.55
CA VAL A 173 -8.57 -5.80 1.46
C VAL A 173 -7.37 -5.16 0.75
N ARG A 174 -6.26 -5.02 1.47
CA ARG A 174 -5.04 -4.33 0.99
C ARG A 174 -3.75 -5.07 1.32
N CYS A 175 -2.89 -5.26 0.32
CA CYS A 175 -1.60 -5.93 0.53
C CYS A 175 -0.57 -5.15 1.37
N LEU A 176 -0.76 -3.84 1.56
CA LEU A 176 0.13 -2.96 2.33
C LEU A 176 -0.72 -2.08 3.23
N ALA A 177 -0.25 -1.86 4.45
CA ALA A 177 -0.87 -1.02 5.47
C ALA A 177 0.22 -0.09 6.08
N PRO A 178 0.77 0.84 5.29
CA PRO A 178 1.87 1.69 5.75
C PRO A 178 1.55 2.51 7.00
N GLU A 179 0.27 2.81 7.22
CA GLU A 179 -0.23 3.50 8.40
C GLU A 179 -0.19 2.67 9.70
N GLN A 180 0.12 1.36 9.64
CA GLN A 180 0.27 0.50 10.82
C GLN A 180 1.72 0.03 10.98
N PRO A 181 2.26 -0.04 12.22
CA PRO A 181 3.57 -0.64 12.44
C PRO A 181 3.57 -2.11 12.04
N ALA A 182 4.64 -2.56 11.39
CA ALA A 182 4.86 -3.97 11.10
C ALA A 182 4.86 -4.79 12.40
N LEU A 183 4.27 -5.99 12.37
CA LEU A 183 4.15 -6.86 13.55
C LEU A 183 5.52 -7.15 14.21
N ALA A 184 6.58 -7.33 13.43
CA ALA A 184 7.93 -7.51 13.96
C ALA A 184 8.43 -6.27 14.76
N HIS A 185 8.12 -5.05 14.30
CA HIS A 185 8.46 -3.82 15.04
C HIS A 185 7.66 -3.70 16.34
N GLN A 186 6.38 -4.13 16.34
CA GLN A 186 5.57 -4.19 17.55
C GLN A 186 6.15 -5.18 18.56
N LEU A 187 6.49 -6.39 18.11
CA LEU A 187 6.93 -7.49 18.98
C LEU A 187 8.37 -7.34 19.50
N MET A 188 9.28 -6.74 18.71
CA MET A 188 10.70 -6.64 19.07
C MET A 188 11.10 -5.26 19.61
N GLN A 189 10.33 -4.21 19.29
CA GLN A 189 10.66 -2.84 19.68
C GLN A 189 9.51 -2.15 20.46
N GLY A 190 8.30 -2.74 20.48
CA GLY A 190 7.14 -2.10 21.12
C GLY A 190 6.59 -0.93 20.30
N ALA A 191 6.87 -0.89 18.99
CA ALA A 191 6.43 0.21 18.13
C ALA A 191 4.89 0.30 18.09
N THR A 192 4.35 1.45 18.50
CA THR A 192 2.89 1.72 18.44
C THR A 192 2.49 2.49 17.19
N SER A 193 3.46 3.08 16.51
CA SER A 193 3.29 3.85 15.26
C SER A 193 4.28 3.32 14.21
N PRO A 194 4.01 3.48 12.90
CA PRO A 194 4.91 3.03 11.85
C PRO A 194 6.34 3.55 12.04
N LEU A 195 7.32 2.67 11.78
CA LEU A 195 8.72 3.06 11.73
C LEU A 195 9.07 3.48 10.31
N SER A 196 9.95 4.47 10.23
CA SER A 196 10.36 5.09 8.98
C SER A 196 11.83 4.79 8.69
N TYR A 197 12.13 4.44 7.44
CA TYR A 197 13.49 4.19 6.96
C TYR A 197 14.09 5.45 6.36
N ASP A 198 15.12 6.02 7.00
CA ASP A 198 15.74 7.27 6.57
C ASP A 198 16.69 7.06 5.38
N LEU A 199 16.10 6.81 4.22
CA LEU A 199 16.82 6.52 2.99
C LEU A 199 17.64 7.72 2.49
N ALA A 200 17.25 8.95 2.86
CA ALA A 200 17.89 10.17 2.38
C ALA A 200 19.24 10.41 3.06
N GLU A 201 19.37 10.04 4.33
CA GLU A 201 20.62 10.19 5.09
C GLU A 201 21.51 8.94 5.07
N ALA A 202 20.97 7.77 4.71
CA ALA A 202 21.71 6.52 4.63
C ALA A 202 22.93 6.60 3.68
N ARG A 203 24.00 5.88 4.03
CA ARG A 203 25.19 5.65 3.19
C ARG A 203 25.24 4.24 2.63
N CYS A 204 24.64 3.28 3.32
CA CYS A 204 24.48 1.91 2.85
C CYS A 204 23.03 1.46 3.02
N ILE A 205 22.39 1.05 1.94
CA ILE A 205 21.02 0.53 1.95
C ILE A 205 21.08 -0.93 1.54
N LEU A 206 20.68 -1.84 2.44
CA LEU A 206 20.41 -3.24 2.11
C LEU A 206 18.89 -3.41 1.96
N SER A 207 18.47 -3.81 0.76
CA SER A 207 17.06 -3.94 0.39
C SER A 207 16.71 -5.39 0.06
N PHE A 208 15.76 -5.98 0.80
CA PHE A 208 15.21 -7.31 0.55
C PHE A 208 13.91 -7.21 -0.25
N GLY A 209 13.96 -7.49 -1.56
CA GLY A 209 12.88 -7.52 -2.54
C GLY A 209 11.97 -6.29 -2.54
N VAL A 210 12.48 -5.16 -2.04
CA VAL A 210 11.79 -3.88 -2.06
C VAL A 210 12.15 -3.18 -3.37
N GLY A 211 11.18 -3.05 -4.28
CA GLY A 211 11.31 -2.25 -5.50
C GLY A 211 11.36 -0.75 -5.22
N LEU A 212 12.45 -0.26 -4.61
CA LEU A 212 12.67 1.14 -4.22
C LEU A 212 12.46 2.11 -5.40
N LEU A 213 12.93 1.72 -6.59
CA LEU A 213 12.82 2.49 -7.83
C LEU A 213 11.68 2.01 -8.73
N GLU A 214 10.73 1.24 -8.19
CA GLU A 214 9.55 0.75 -8.90
C GLU A 214 8.25 1.25 -8.23
N SER A 215 7.46 0.35 -7.63
CA SER A 215 6.15 0.67 -7.05
C SER A 215 6.07 0.32 -5.55
N TRP A 216 7.13 0.59 -4.77
CA TRP A 216 7.08 0.55 -3.30
C TRP A 216 6.33 1.78 -2.70
N LEU A 217 6.26 1.89 -1.37
CA LEU A 217 5.43 2.83 -0.59
C LEU A 217 5.26 4.20 -1.25
N GLY A 218 6.36 4.91 -1.49
CA GLY A 218 6.40 6.16 -2.24
C GLY A 218 7.53 6.18 -3.26
N PRO A 219 7.29 5.90 -4.55
CA PRO A 219 8.35 5.74 -5.53
C PRO A 219 9.09 7.05 -5.84
N VAL A 220 8.39 8.18 -5.76
CA VAL A 220 9.02 9.50 -5.96
C VAL A 220 9.96 9.84 -4.81
N HIS A 221 9.51 9.65 -3.56
CA HIS A 221 10.35 9.88 -2.37
C HIS A 221 11.58 8.96 -2.37
N ALA A 222 11.40 7.66 -2.63
CA ALA A 222 12.51 6.71 -2.72
C ALA A 222 13.49 7.05 -3.86
N SER A 223 12.99 7.50 -5.02
CA SER A 223 13.85 7.93 -6.14
C SER A 223 14.64 9.19 -5.81
N ARG A 224 14.06 10.13 -5.07
CA ARG A 224 14.76 11.34 -4.58
C ARG A 224 15.85 10.98 -3.58
N ALA A 225 15.54 10.11 -2.61
CA ALA A 225 16.53 9.61 -1.66
C ALA A 225 17.69 8.89 -2.37
N PHE A 226 17.36 8.04 -3.36
CA PHE A 226 18.37 7.39 -4.20
C PHE A 226 19.22 8.39 -5.00
N ALA A 227 18.65 9.47 -5.54
CA ALA A 227 19.42 10.51 -6.21
C ALA A 227 20.41 11.18 -5.23
N GLY A 228 19.96 11.48 -4.01
CA GLY A 228 20.82 12.02 -2.94
C GLY A 228 21.97 11.08 -2.56
N LEU A 229 21.70 9.76 -2.49
CA LEU A 229 22.71 8.73 -2.26
C LEU A 229 23.83 8.74 -3.35
N ARG A 230 23.52 9.21 -4.56
CA ARG A 230 24.40 9.14 -5.74
C ARG A 230 25.14 10.44 -6.07
N VAL A 231 24.52 11.60 -5.86
CA VAL A 231 24.97 12.89 -6.43
C VAL A 231 25.35 13.94 -5.35
N GLY A 232 25.78 13.51 -4.17
CA GLY A 232 26.21 14.45 -3.11
C GLY A 232 27.57 15.09 -3.38
N ALA A 233 27.63 16.41 -3.60
CA ALA A 233 28.89 17.15 -3.75
C ALA A 233 29.79 17.09 -2.51
N GLU A 234 29.19 16.93 -1.33
CA GLU A 234 29.88 16.90 -0.03
C GLU A 234 29.96 15.49 0.59
N ARG A 235 29.41 14.47 -0.07
CA ARG A 235 29.26 13.12 0.49
C ARG A 235 29.84 12.07 -0.44
N HIS A 236 30.58 11.12 0.12
CA HIS A 236 30.99 9.92 -0.62
C HIS A 236 29.76 9.21 -1.18
N ARG A 237 29.86 8.77 -2.44
CA ARG A 237 28.80 8.02 -3.13
C ARG A 237 28.40 6.81 -2.29
N GLY A 238 27.14 6.76 -1.86
CA GLY A 238 26.62 5.66 -1.06
C GLY A 238 26.47 4.35 -1.86
N ARG A 239 26.14 3.27 -1.13
CA ARG A 239 26.02 1.92 -1.66
C ARG A 239 24.59 1.40 -1.50
N LEU A 240 24.02 0.89 -2.60
CA LEU A 240 22.75 0.15 -2.62
C LEU A 240 23.04 -1.33 -2.91
N ILE A 241 22.70 -2.18 -1.95
CA ILE A 241 22.72 -3.64 -2.07
C ILE A 241 21.26 -4.10 -2.15
N HIS A 242 20.91 -4.80 -3.23
CA HIS A 242 19.53 -5.23 -3.47
C HIS A 242 19.45 -6.74 -3.64
N VAL A 243 18.75 -7.39 -2.73
CA VAL A 243 18.47 -8.82 -2.70
C VAL A 243 17.11 -9.04 -3.36
N ASP A 244 17.06 -9.66 -4.53
CA ASP A 244 15.80 -9.91 -5.25
C ASP A 244 16.02 -11.06 -6.26
N PRO A 245 15.15 -12.09 -6.33
CA PRO A 245 15.25 -13.12 -7.36
C PRO A 245 15.13 -12.55 -8.79
N ARG A 246 14.37 -11.46 -8.94
CA ARG A 246 14.14 -10.77 -10.20
C ARG A 246 15.21 -9.68 -10.38
N ARG A 247 15.74 -9.55 -11.60
CA ARG A 247 16.58 -8.41 -11.98
C ARG A 247 15.71 -7.16 -12.22
N SER A 248 15.14 -6.61 -11.14
CA SER A 248 14.22 -5.46 -11.14
C SER A 248 14.87 -4.13 -11.57
N HIS A 249 14.09 -3.05 -11.71
CA HIS A 249 14.66 -1.71 -11.95
C HIS A 249 15.59 -1.28 -10.81
N THR A 250 15.29 -1.71 -9.58
CA THR A 250 16.14 -1.45 -8.42
C THR A 250 17.44 -2.25 -8.53
N ALA A 251 17.35 -3.53 -8.92
CA ALA A 251 18.51 -4.40 -9.12
C ALA A 251 19.52 -3.83 -10.14
N ILE A 252 19.05 -3.33 -11.29
CA ILE A 252 19.95 -2.79 -12.33
C ILE A 252 20.63 -1.48 -11.93
N LYS A 253 20.11 -0.76 -10.93
CA LYS A 253 20.69 0.48 -10.39
C LYS A 253 21.47 0.25 -9.10
N ALA A 254 21.30 -0.91 -8.47
CA ALA A 254 22.06 -1.30 -7.29
C ALA A 254 23.54 -1.44 -7.62
N ASP A 255 24.38 -1.16 -6.62
CA ASP A 255 25.83 -1.41 -6.70
C ASP A 255 26.13 -2.90 -6.61
N ARG A 256 25.26 -3.63 -5.93
CA ARG A 256 25.25 -5.08 -5.90
C ARG A 256 23.83 -5.60 -5.96
N TRP A 257 23.56 -6.45 -6.93
CA TRP A 257 22.36 -7.25 -6.98
C TRP A 257 22.67 -8.69 -6.51
N VAL A 258 21.83 -9.22 -5.62
CA VAL A 258 21.95 -10.56 -5.05
C VAL A 258 20.74 -11.38 -5.48
N PRO A 259 20.88 -12.28 -6.48
CA PRO A 259 19.79 -13.13 -6.95
C PRO A 259 19.53 -14.26 -5.96
N ILE A 260 18.71 -13.98 -4.95
CA ILE A 260 18.36 -14.97 -3.93
C ILE A 260 17.36 -16.00 -4.46
N ILE A 261 17.40 -17.22 -3.93
CA ILE A 261 16.30 -18.18 -4.07
C ILE A 261 15.04 -17.61 -3.38
N PRO A 262 13.87 -17.56 -4.04
CA PRO A 262 12.67 -17.00 -3.44
C PRO A 262 12.30 -17.62 -2.10
N GLY A 263 11.92 -16.82 -1.11
CA GLY A 263 11.47 -17.32 0.20
C GLY A 263 12.59 -17.69 1.16
N THR A 264 13.85 -17.48 0.80
CA THR A 264 15.01 -17.70 1.70
C THR A 264 15.60 -16.40 2.25
N ASP A 265 14.88 -15.29 2.14
CA ASP A 265 15.31 -13.95 2.57
C ASP A 265 15.67 -13.91 4.07
N GLY A 266 14.85 -14.52 4.92
CA GLY A 266 15.10 -14.62 6.36
C GLY A 266 16.36 -15.43 6.67
N ILE A 267 16.61 -16.51 5.92
CA ILE A 267 17.81 -17.34 6.07
C ILE A 267 19.06 -16.52 5.69
N LEU A 268 19.00 -15.74 4.61
CA LEU A 268 20.10 -14.85 4.23
C LEU A 268 20.33 -13.77 5.30
N ALA A 269 19.26 -13.18 5.84
CA ALA A 269 19.37 -12.19 6.91
C ALA A 269 20.07 -12.78 8.16
N LEU A 270 19.72 -14.00 8.57
CA LEU A 270 20.39 -14.69 9.67
C LEU A 270 21.84 -15.07 9.33
N GLY A 271 22.15 -15.39 8.07
CA GLY A 271 23.54 -15.59 7.64
C GLY A 271 24.38 -14.31 7.66
N ILE A 272 23.79 -13.16 7.33
CA ILE A 272 24.45 -11.85 7.48
C ILE A 272 24.65 -11.55 8.97
N ALA A 273 23.66 -11.86 9.83
CA ALA A 273 23.81 -11.74 11.27
C ALA A 273 24.94 -12.64 11.80
N ASN A 274 25.03 -13.88 11.32
CA ASN A 274 26.11 -14.82 11.65
C ASN A 274 27.48 -14.22 11.31
N ALA A 275 27.64 -13.65 10.12
CA ALA A 275 28.86 -12.97 9.71
C ALA A 275 29.20 -11.77 10.60
N LEU A 276 28.22 -10.91 10.92
CA LEU A 276 28.40 -9.76 11.81
C LEU A 276 28.85 -10.20 13.22
N ILE A 277 28.26 -11.27 13.76
CA ILE A 277 28.58 -11.80 15.08
C ILE A 277 29.97 -12.44 15.10
N ARG A 278 30.28 -13.33 14.14
CA ARG A 278 31.57 -14.04 14.07
C ARG A 278 32.75 -13.10 13.88
N GLU A 279 32.60 -12.08 13.03
CA GLU A 279 33.64 -11.07 12.81
C GLU A 279 33.62 -9.93 13.84
N ARG A 280 32.70 -9.98 14.83
CA ARG A 280 32.51 -8.96 15.87
C ARG A 280 32.31 -7.54 15.29
N LEU A 281 31.55 -7.46 14.20
CA LEU A 281 31.24 -6.24 13.45
C LEU A 281 29.92 -5.57 13.85
N TYR A 282 29.16 -6.17 14.77
CA TYR A 282 27.95 -5.56 15.32
C TYR A 282 28.28 -4.43 16.30
N ASP A 283 27.35 -3.51 16.50
CA ASP A 283 27.43 -2.43 17.49
C ASP A 283 27.32 -3.02 18.90
N ARG A 284 28.48 -3.24 19.52
CA ARG A 284 28.58 -3.87 20.83
C ARG A 284 27.93 -3.04 21.93
N GLU A 285 28.12 -1.73 21.90
CA GLU A 285 27.55 -0.83 22.91
C GLU A 285 26.02 -0.88 22.85
N PHE A 286 25.45 -0.78 21.65
CA PHE A 286 24.00 -0.89 21.48
C PHE A 286 23.47 -2.25 21.94
N VAL A 287 24.13 -3.35 21.54
CA VAL A 287 23.69 -4.69 21.91
C VAL A 287 23.75 -4.91 23.42
N GLU A 288 24.85 -4.56 24.08
CA GLU A 288 25.02 -4.76 25.52
C GLU A 288 24.04 -3.90 26.35
N GLN A 289 23.82 -2.64 25.97
CA GLN A 289 23.03 -1.69 26.76
C GLN A 289 21.53 -1.70 26.41
N HIS A 290 21.18 -1.91 25.15
CA HIS A 290 19.84 -1.65 24.62
C HIS A 290 19.13 -2.87 24.05
N THR A 291 19.66 -4.08 24.23
CA THR A 291 18.99 -5.31 23.78
C THR A 291 18.72 -6.32 24.89
N HIS A 292 17.75 -7.20 24.65
CA HIS A 292 17.39 -8.35 25.47
C HIS A 292 17.28 -9.61 24.60
N GLY A 293 17.71 -10.75 25.15
CA GLY A 293 17.71 -12.04 24.45
C GLY A 293 18.81 -12.22 23.40
N PHE A 294 19.88 -11.42 23.44
CA PHE A 294 21.02 -11.57 22.54
C PHE A 294 21.94 -12.73 22.96
N GLU A 295 22.49 -12.67 24.17
CA GLU A 295 23.21 -13.78 24.82
C GLU A 295 22.21 -14.70 25.54
N ASP A 296 22.61 -15.93 25.83
CA ASP A 296 21.90 -16.85 26.73
C ASP A 296 21.71 -16.22 28.11
N TRP A 297 20.59 -16.51 28.77
CA TRP A 297 20.31 -16.05 30.13
C TRP A 297 19.60 -17.10 30.97
N ALA A 298 19.54 -16.86 32.27
CA ALA A 298 18.72 -17.65 33.19
C ALA A 298 17.74 -16.74 33.91
N GLU A 299 16.51 -17.20 34.08
CA GLU A 299 15.52 -16.58 34.95
C GLU A 299 15.88 -16.79 36.43
N ALA A 300 15.27 -16.00 37.31
CA ALA A 300 15.38 -16.20 38.77
C ALA A 300 14.86 -17.58 39.23
N SER A 301 14.00 -18.22 38.43
CA SER A 301 13.50 -19.59 38.60
C SER A 301 14.57 -20.67 38.34
N GLY A 302 15.73 -20.29 37.77
CA GLY A 302 16.79 -21.21 37.33
C GLY A 302 16.57 -21.76 35.91
N GLN A 303 15.47 -21.41 35.24
CA GLN A 303 15.24 -21.79 33.85
C GLN A 303 16.25 -21.08 32.94
N ARG A 304 16.96 -21.85 32.11
CA ARG A 304 17.90 -21.33 31.10
C ARG A 304 17.18 -21.10 29.78
N HIS A 305 17.54 -20.01 29.12
CA HIS A 305 17.00 -19.63 27.83
C HIS A 305 18.09 -19.47 26.77
N GLU A 306 17.82 -19.98 25.56
CA GLU A 306 18.69 -19.82 24.39
C GLU A 306 18.62 -18.37 23.86
N GLY A 307 19.78 -17.77 23.63
CA GLY A 307 19.94 -16.44 23.06
C GLY A 307 19.96 -16.44 21.53
N PHE A 308 19.69 -15.27 20.95
CA PHE A 308 19.75 -15.06 19.49
C PHE A 308 21.12 -15.38 18.89
N LYS A 309 22.20 -15.04 19.60
CA LYS A 309 23.56 -15.29 19.15
C LYS A 309 23.82 -16.79 18.99
N ASP A 310 23.46 -17.60 19.99
CA ASP A 310 23.71 -19.03 19.97
C ASP A 310 22.82 -19.74 18.95
N LEU A 311 21.55 -19.32 18.81
CA LEU A 311 20.67 -19.74 17.72
C LEU A 311 21.32 -19.51 16.34
N VAL A 312 21.77 -18.29 16.06
CA VAL A 312 22.32 -17.92 14.75
C VAL A 312 23.64 -18.64 14.48
N LEU A 313 24.49 -18.82 15.49
CA LEU A 313 25.79 -19.46 15.33
C LEU A 313 25.68 -20.98 15.16
N SER A 314 24.68 -21.61 15.76
CA SER A 314 24.44 -23.06 15.69
C SER A 314 23.65 -23.47 14.43
N GLU A 315 22.56 -22.78 14.11
CA GLU A 315 21.63 -23.18 13.05
C GLU A 315 21.94 -22.54 11.68
N HIS A 316 22.46 -21.31 11.65
CA HIS A 316 22.63 -20.51 10.42
C HIS A 316 24.09 -20.33 10.03
N GLY A 317 24.86 -21.43 10.06
CA GLY A 317 26.23 -21.46 9.56
C GLY A 317 26.34 -21.03 8.09
N LEU A 318 27.42 -20.31 7.74
CA LEU A 318 27.55 -19.65 6.43
C LEU A 318 27.47 -20.61 5.23
N LEU A 319 28.03 -21.83 5.33
CA LEU A 319 27.93 -22.83 4.26
C LEU A 319 26.49 -23.32 4.08
N THR A 320 25.80 -23.60 5.18
CA THR A 320 24.39 -23.99 5.17
C THR A 320 23.52 -22.90 4.56
N VAL A 321 23.72 -21.65 4.98
CA VAL A 321 23.01 -20.49 4.41
C VAL A 321 23.31 -20.34 2.92
N SER A 322 24.59 -20.47 2.52
CA SER A 322 24.98 -20.37 1.12
C SER A 322 24.28 -21.41 0.25
N ASN A 323 24.19 -22.66 0.73
CA ASN A 323 23.50 -23.74 0.03
C ASN A 323 21.99 -23.52 -0.05
N ALA A 324 21.37 -23.04 1.04
CA ALA A 324 19.93 -22.82 1.10
C ALA A 324 19.47 -21.62 0.26
N THR A 325 20.26 -20.55 0.23
CA THR A 325 19.88 -19.27 -0.41
C THR A 325 20.40 -19.11 -1.83
N GLY A 326 21.39 -19.92 -2.24
CA GLY A 326 22.14 -19.76 -3.49
C GLY A 326 23.13 -18.59 -3.47
N VAL A 327 23.29 -17.89 -2.33
CA VAL A 327 24.18 -16.74 -2.21
C VAL A 327 25.54 -17.19 -1.68
N ALA A 328 26.60 -16.98 -2.46
CA ALA A 328 27.95 -17.38 -2.07
C ALA A 328 28.38 -16.79 -0.71
N VAL A 329 29.06 -17.60 0.11
CA VAL A 329 29.62 -17.18 1.42
C VAL A 329 30.40 -15.86 1.32
N LYS A 330 31.24 -15.72 0.30
CA LYS A 330 32.00 -14.49 0.04
C LYS A 330 31.09 -13.27 -0.04
N THR A 331 29.98 -13.38 -0.77
CA THR A 331 29.00 -12.31 -0.93
C THR A 331 28.35 -11.96 0.41
N ILE A 332 28.02 -12.95 1.25
CA ILE A 332 27.44 -12.74 2.58
C ILE A 332 28.41 -11.94 3.47
N LEU A 333 29.68 -12.35 3.51
CA LEU A 333 30.72 -11.66 4.28
C LEU A 333 30.94 -10.22 3.81
N GLU A 334 31.01 -10.01 2.50
CA GLU A 334 31.17 -8.67 1.92
C GLU A 334 29.99 -7.74 2.27
N ILE A 335 28.74 -8.26 2.23
CA ILE A 335 27.56 -7.50 2.63
C ILE A 335 27.63 -7.12 4.12
N ALA A 336 28.00 -8.05 5.00
CA ALA A 336 28.13 -7.79 6.43
C ALA A 336 29.18 -6.70 6.70
N ARG A 337 30.35 -6.78 6.05
CA ARG A 337 31.43 -5.79 6.16
C ARG A 337 31.03 -4.43 5.61
N ASP A 338 30.35 -4.38 4.47
CA ASP A 338 29.82 -3.14 3.90
C ASP A 338 28.84 -2.46 4.85
N LEU A 339 27.92 -3.20 5.47
CA LEU A 339 26.95 -2.65 6.42
C LEU A 339 27.59 -2.15 7.71
N ALA A 340 28.64 -2.82 8.18
CA ALA A 340 29.38 -2.43 9.38
C ALA A 340 30.23 -1.17 9.15
N THR A 341 30.83 -1.04 7.95
CA THR A 341 31.77 0.05 7.63
C THR A 341 31.11 1.29 7.05
N LEU A 342 30.12 1.14 6.16
CA LEU A 342 29.46 2.26 5.46
C LEU A 342 28.27 2.80 6.27
N LYS A 343 28.57 3.46 7.38
CA LYS A 343 27.57 4.08 8.27
C LYS A 343 27.22 5.52 7.85
N PRO A 344 25.99 5.99 8.14
CA PRO A 344 24.84 5.23 8.64
C PRO A 344 24.32 4.23 7.61
N ALA A 345 23.84 3.08 8.08
CA ALA A 345 23.28 2.03 7.24
C ALA A 345 21.81 1.80 7.58
N VAL A 346 21.03 1.27 6.64
CA VAL A 346 19.65 0.87 6.88
C VAL A 346 19.32 -0.41 6.12
N VAL A 347 18.61 -1.31 6.79
CA VAL A 347 18.15 -2.57 6.19
C VAL A 347 16.63 -2.53 6.07
N VAL A 348 16.10 -2.71 4.85
CA VAL A 348 14.68 -2.63 4.52
C VAL A 348 14.16 -3.96 3.96
N GLY A 349 12.98 -4.41 4.42
CA GLY A 349 12.46 -5.74 4.04
C GLY A 349 10.97 -5.97 4.28
N GLU A 350 10.12 -4.96 4.09
CA GLU A 350 8.69 -5.06 4.41
C GLU A 350 7.80 -5.68 3.32
N ARG A 351 8.31 -5.82 2.09
CA ARG A 351 7.50 -6.25 0.93
C ARG A 351 8.04 -7.46 0.19
N GLY A 352 9.34 -7.50 -0.11
CA GLY A 352 9.98 -8.58 -0.87
C GLY A 352 9.92 -9.95 -0.22
N PRO A 353 10.34 -10.07 1.06
CA PRO A 353 10.32 -11.33 1.82
C PRO A 353 8.89 -11.79 2.13
N ALA A 354 7.94 -10.86 2.04
CA ALA A 354 6.69 -10.94 2.76
C ALA A 354 5.61 -11.80 2.10
N TYR A 355 5.99 -12.60 1.11
CA TYR A 355 5.09 -13.46 0.34
C TYR A 355 5.55 -14.92 0.30
N GLY A 356 6.47 -15.30 1.20
CA GLY A 356 6.91 -16.68 1.44
C GLY A 356 6.41 -17.24 2.77
N PRO A 357 6.60 -18.53 3.04
CA PRO A 357 6.25 -19.14 4.33
C PRO A 357 7.09 -18.51 5.45
N HIS A 358 6.51 -18.34 6.65
CA HIS A 358 7.17 -17.75 7.83
C HIS A 358 7.45 -16.22 7.72
N ASP A 359 6.49 -15.42 7.25
CA ASP A 359 6.63 -13.95 7.11
C ASP A 359 7.09 -13.28 8.42
N LEU A 360 6.48 -13.68 9.55
CA LEU A 360 6.79 -13.11 10.86
C LEU A 360 8.29 -13.24 11.20
N HIS A 361 8.82 -14.47 11.27
CA HIS A 361 10.22 -14.70 11.65
C HIS A 361 11.20 -14.14 10.61
N THR A 362 10.83 -14.12 9.33
CA THR A 362 11.64 -13.47 8.29
C THR A 362 11.79 -11.98 8.54
N ARG A 363 10.71 -11.27 8.89
CA ARG A 363 10.77 -9.85 9.24
C ARG A 363 11.52 -9.61 10.54
N MET A 364 11.36 -10.50 11.53
CA MET A 364 12.15 -10.44 12.76
C MET A 364 13.64 -10.55 12.44
N ALA A 365 14.05 -11.49 11.59
CA ALA A 365 15.45 -11.68 11.18
C ALA A 365 16.03 -10.45 10.46
N ILE A 366 15.25 -9.83 9.56
CA ILE A 366 15.68 -8.60 8.86
C ILE A 366 15.75 -7.43 9.83
N HIS A 367 14.80 -7.30 10.76
CA HIS A 367 14.80 -6.24 11.76
C HIS A 367 15.97 -6.38 12.74
N SER A 368 16.33 -7.60 13.13
CA SER A 368 17.52 -7.92 13.93
C SER A 368 18.81 -7.35 13.33
N LEU A 369 18.95 -7.29 12.01
CA LEU A 369 20.12 -6.67 11.37
C LEU A 369 20.24 -5.18 11.70
N ASN A 370 19.12 -4.45 11.77
CA ASN A 370 19.16 -3.04 12.15
C ASN A 370 19.53 -2.85 13.62
N ALA A 371 19.10 -3.74 14.51
CA ALA A 371 19.50 -3.72 15.91
C ALA A 371 20.99 -4.06 16.08
N LEU A 372 21.48 -5.12 15.43
CA LEU A 372 22.90 -5.49 15.44
C LEU A 372 23.80 -4.37 14.92
N LEU A 373 23.31 -3.58 13.96
CA LEU A 373 24.06 -2.48 13.37
C LEU A 373 23.92 -1.16 14.14
N GLY A 374 23.13 -1.11 15.22
CA GLY A 374 22.90 0.12 16.00
C GLY A 374 22.10 1.18 15.24
N ASN A 375 21.31 0.78 14.23
CA ASN A 375 20.63 1.72 13.32
C ASN A 375 19.32 2.28 13.90
N ILE A 376 18.87 1.84 15.08
CA ILE A 376 17.60 2.24 15.70
C ILE A 376 17.76 3.61 16.36
N GLY A 377 16.94 4.57 15.95
CA GLY A 377 16.96 5.94 16.45
C GLY A 377 18.13 6.79 15.96
N VAL A 378 18.74 6.39 14.83
CA VAL A 378 19.89 7.07 14.24
C VAL A 378 19.51 7.61 12.86
N ALA A 379 19.91 8.85 12.55
CA ALA A 379 19.75 9.43 11.22
C ALA A 379 20.43 8.56 10.16
N GLY A 380 19.75 8.32 9.04
CA GLY A 380 20.16 7.35 8.03
C GLY A 380 19.88 5.88 8.38
N GLY A 381 19.19 5.63 9.51
CA GLY A 381 18.76 4.31 10.01
C GLY A 381 17.23 4.19 10.10
N LEU A 382 16.73 3.66 11.21
CA LEU A 382 15.30 3.61 11.54
C LEU A 382 14.90 4.72 12.50
N LEU A 383 13.84 5.45 12.18
CA LEU A 383 13.29 6.52 12.99
C LEU A 383 11.84 6.19 13.38
N ALA A 384 11.39 6.67 14.55
CA ALA A 384 9.95 6.78 14.78
C ALA A 384 9.45 8.07 14.13
N GLN A 385 8.32 7.93 13.46
CA GLN A 385 7.55 9.08 13.07
C GLN A 385 6.77 9.60 14.27
N ALA A 386 6.76 10.91 14.47
CA ALA A 386 5.89 11.50 15.48
C ALA A 386 4.44 11.42 15.02
N ASP A 387 3.53 11.16 15.95
CA ASP A 387 2.10 11.21 15.66
C ASP A 387 1.71 12.62 15.21
N LEU A 388 0.75 12.69 14.28
CA LEU A 388 0.19 13.96 13.83
C LEU A 388 -0.64 14.55 14.96
N PRO A 389 -0.42 15.83 15.34
CA PRO A 389 -1.17 16.46 16.42
C PRO A 389 -2.55 16.91 15.91
N LEU A 390 -3.37 15.98 15.40
CA LEU A 390 -4.74 16.27 14.99
C LEU A 390 -5.64 16.39 16.22
N SER A 391 -6.70 17.20 16.13
CA SER A 391 -7.67 17.30 17.23
C SER A 391 -8.28 15.93 17.52
N PRO A 392 -8.38 15.53 18.80
CA PRO A 392 -8.99 14.27 19.16
C PRO A 392 -10.46 14.28 18.76
N LEU A 393 -10.91 13.22 18.09
CA LEU A 393 -12.32 13.06 17.76
C LEU A 393 -13.12 12.65 19.02
N PRO A 394 -14.41 13.01 19.10
CA PRO A 394 -15.29 12.52 20.17
C PRO A 394 -15.26 11.00 20.30
N GLY A 395 -15.59 10.45 21.47
CA GLY A 395 -15.78 9.00 21.64
C GLY A 395 -16.83 8.44 20.68
N VAL A 396 -16.82 7.12 20.44
CA VAL A 396 -17.89 6.45 19.69
C VAL A 396 -18.95 5.99 20.68
N ALA A 397 -20.17 6.49 20.54
CA ALA A 397 -21.31 6.08 21.35
C ALA A 397 -21.81 4.69 20.91
N GLN A 398 -21.93 3.77 21.86
CA GLN A 398 -22.37 2.39 21.62
C GLN A 398 -23.64 2.10 22.43
N ASP A 399 -24.77 1.97 21.73
CA ASP A 399 -26.00 1.47 22.31
C ASP A 399 -25.98 -0.07 22.50
N GLU A 400 -27.05 -0.64 23.02
CA GLU A 400 -27.15 -2.07 23.26
C GLU A 400 -27.11 -2.92 21.98
N ALA A 401 -27.59 -2.40 20.86
CA ALA A 401 -27.48 -3.09 19.57
C ALA A 401 -26.03 -3.14 19.10
N ALA A 402 -25.30 -2.03 19.24
CA ALA A 402 -23.89 -1.92 18.90
C ALA A 402 -23.03 -2.86 19.74
N LYS A 403 -23.18 -2.82 21.07
CA LYS A 403 -22.45 -3.71 21.99
C LYS A 403 -22.70 -5.19 21.68
N ARG A 404 -23.96 -5.58 21.47
CA ARG A 404 -24.34 -6.96 21.14
C ARG A 404 -23.69 -7.43 19.84
N GLY A 405 -23.69 -6.58 18.82
CA GLY A 405 -23.07 -6.90 17.54
C GLY A 405 -21.54 -6.98 17.62
N LEU A 406 -20.89 -6.04 18.31
CA LEU A 406 -19.43 -6.01 18.51
C LEU A 406 -18.90 -7.16 19.38
N ALA A 407 -19.73 -7.73 20.26
CA ALA A 407 -19.39 -8.91 21.03
C ALA A 407 -19.26 -10.18 20.17
N ARG A 408 -19.80 -10.18 18.94
CA ARG A 408 -19.71 -11.31 18.01
C ARG A 408 -18.29 -11.40 17.42
N PRO A 409 -17.78 -12.61 17.15
CA PRO A 409 -16.49 -12.75 16.48
C PRO A 409 -16.53 -12.16 15.08
N ARG A 410 -15.40 -11.66 14.59
CA ARG A 410 -15.26 -11.20 13.20
C ARG A 410 -15.41 -12.36 12.22
N ILE A 411 -16.05 -12.10 11.08
CA ILE A 411 -16.21 -13.08 9.99
C ILE A 411 -14.86 -13.52 9.43
N ASP A 412 -13.84 -12.65 9.36
CA ASP A 412 -12.48 -13.02 8.93
C ASP A 412 -11.65 -13.75 9.98
N GLY A 413 -12.12 -13.82 11.24
CA GLY A 413 -11.42 -14.48 12.34
C GLY A 413 -10.21 -13.72 12.88
N ALA A 414 -9.95 -12.52 12.38
CA ALA A 414 -8.86 -11.68 12.89
C ALA A 414 -9.00 -11.44 14.39
N GLY A 415 -7.89 -11.52 15.11
CA GLY A 415 -7.83 -11.38 16.57
C GLY A 415 -8.21 -12.64 17.36
N ARG A 416 -8.43 -13.80 16.74
CA ARG A 416 -8.70 -15.09 17.41
C ARG A 416 -7.98 -16.28 16.76
N GLY A 417 -7.80 -17.36 17.52
CA GLY A 417 -7.21 -18.62 17.04
C GLY A 417 -5.89 -18.41 16.29
N ARG A 418 -5.73 -19.05 15.12
CA ARG A 418 -4.51 -18.91 14.30
C ARG A 418 -4.28 -17.51 13.74
N TYR A 419 -5.32 -16.65 13.70
CA TYR A 419 -5.27 -15.27 13.18
C TYR A 419 -5.23 -14.25 14.32
N ARG A 420 -4.76 -14.64 15.51
CA ARG A 420 -4.74 -13.80 16.72
C ARG A 420 -3.95 -12.50 16.54
N LEU A 421 -2.91 -12.52 15.70
CA LEU A 421 -1.97 -11.41 15.50
C LEU A 421 -2.22 -10.59 14.22
N VAL A 422 -3.28 -10.88 13.45
CA VAL A 422 -3.56 -10.18 12.18
C VAL A 422 -4.66 -9.15 12.35
N SER A 423 -4.57 -8.04 11.62
CA SER A 423 -5.60 -6.99 11.62
C SER A 423 -6.76 -7.27 10.67
N SER A 424 -6.53 -8.02 9.59
CA SER A 424 -7.57 -8.44 8.65
C SER A 424 -7.11 -9.70 7.90
N ALA A 425 -8.02 -10.63 7.66
CA ALA A 425 -7.73 -11.88 6.94
C ALA A 425 -8.66 -12.12 5.74
N PRO A 426 -8.59 -11.29 4.67
CA PRO A 426 -9.57 -11.37 3.59
C PRO A 426 -9.55 -12.69 2.78
N GLN A 427 -8.49 -13.49 2.90
CA GLN A 427 -8.27 -14.72 2.13
C GLN A 427 -9.20 -15.85 2.53
N VAL A 428 -9.65 -15.87 3.78
CA VAL A 428 -10.57 -16.87 4.31
C VAL A 428 -12.04 -16.47 4.16
N LEU A 429 -12.30 -15.22 3.74
CA LEU A 429 -13.67 -14.70 3.63
C LEU A 429 -14.55 -15.51 2.68
N PRO A 430 -14.10 -15.91 1.47
CA PRO A 430 -14.94 -16.70 0.59
C PRO A 430 -15.49 -17.97 1.24
N GLU A 431 -14.61 -18.76 1.86
CA GLU A 431 -14.97 -20.01 2.52
C GLU A 431 -15.94 -19.77 3.67
N ARG A 432 -15.67 -18.77 4.52
CA ARG A 432 -16.49 -18.48 5.69
C ARG A 432 -17.87 -17.91 5.35
N ILE A 433 -17.95 -17.04 4.34
CA ILE A 433 -19.23 -16.52 3.85
C ILE A 433 -20.06 -17.66 3.25
N LEU A 434 -19.44 -18.56 2.47
CA LEU A 434 -20.11 -19.71 1.88
C LEU A 434 -20.58 -20.71 2.95
N GLY A 435 -19.77 -20.94 3.99
CA GLY A 435 -20.08 -21.82 5.10
C GLY A 435 -21.06 -21.23 6.12
N GLY A 436 -21.25 -19.91 6.14
CA GLY A 436 -22.04 -19.22 7.16
C GLY A 436 -21.44 -19.32 8.57
N ASP A 437 -20.12 -19.46 8.67
CA ASP A 437 -19.39 -19.61 9.94
C ASP A 437 -18.53 -18.35 10.19
N PRO A 438 -18.70 -17.64 11.32
CA PRO A 438 -19.57 -17.96 12.47
C PRO A 438 -21.04 -17.54 12.32
N TYR A 439 -21.39 -16.88 11.22
CA TYR A 439 -22.75 -16.46 10.88
C TYR A 439 -22.82 -16.05 9.39
N PRO A 440 -24.02 -15.99 8.77
CA PRO A 440 -24.18 -15.46 7.42
C PRO A 440 -23.91 -13.95 7.34
N VAL A 441 -23.39 -13.49 6.21
CA VAL A 441 -23.27 -12.07 5.87
C VAL A 441 -24.54 -11.62 5.14
N ASN A 442 -25.31 -10.70 5.74
CA ASN A 442 -26.57 -10.23 5.18
C ASN A 442 -26.42 -8.96 4.32
N ALA A 443 -25.41 -8.14 4.60
CA ALA A 443 -25.10 -6.99 3.76
C ALA A 443 -23.59 -6.82 3.58
N LEU A 444 -23.16 -6.41 2.39
CA LEU A 444 -21.76 -6.20 2.04
C LEU A 444 -21.56 -4.84 1.40
N PHE A 445 -20.68 -4.03 1.99
CA PHE A 445 -20.28 -2.73 1.44
C PHE A 445 -18.89 -2.84 0.83
N LEU A 446 -18.75 -2.41 -0.43
CA LEU A 446 -17.51 -2.43 -1.18
C LEU A 446 -17.04 -1.00 -1.41
N PHE A 447 -15.93 -0.61 -0.78
CA PHE A 447 -15.36 0.72 -0.98
C PHE A 447 -13.89 0.66 -1.39
N ALA A 448 -13.57 1.29 -2.53
CA ALA A 448 -12.24 1.33 -3.13
C ALA A 448 -11.57 -0.05 -3.29
N THR A 449 -12.37 -1.10 -3.48
CA THR A 449 -11.93 -2.50 -3.58
C THR A 449 -12.67 -3.23 -4.70
N ASN A 450 -11.98 -4.19 -5.32
CA ASN A 450 -12.53 -5.07 -6.35
C ASN A 450 -11.94 -6.48 -6.17
N PRO A 451 -12.44 -7.27 -5.19
CA PRO A 451 -11.93 -8.61 -4.93
C PRO A 451 -12.11 -9.57 -6.12
N LEU A 452 -13.11 -9.35 -7.00
CA LEU A 452 -13.32 -10.21 -8.17
C LEU A 452 -12.27 -10.02 -9.26
N ALA A 453 -11.56 -8.88 -9.30
CA ALA A 453 -10.40 -8.71 -10.15
C ALA A 453 -9.08 -8.95 -9.42
N ASN A 454 -8.96 -8.49 -8.18
CA ASN A 454 -7.66 -8.28 -7.54
C ASN A 454 -7.28 -9.36 -6.52
N HIS A 455 -8.19 -10.25 -6.15
CA HIS A 455 -7.93 -11.29 -5.15
C HIS A 455 -7.56 -12.65 -5.80
N PRO A 456 -6.59 -13.42 -5.25
CA PRO A 456 -6.32 -14.79 -5.70
C PRO A 456 -7.54 -15.71 -5.62
N ALA A 457 -8.35 -15.63 -4.57
CA ALA A 457 -9.61 -16.38 -4.44
C ALA A 457 -10.84 -15.75 -5.13
N LYS A 458 -10.67 -15.07 -6.27
CA LYS A 458 -11.77 -14.34 -6.92
C LYS A 458 -12.96 -15.24 -7.29
N GLU A 459 -12.73 -16.51 -7.64
CA GLU A 459 -13.79 -17.48 -7.92
C GLU A 459 -14.62 -17.76 -6.67
N GLY A 460 -13.96 -17.95 -5.52
CA GLY A 460 -14.63 -18.12 -4.24
C GLY A 460 -15.41 -16.87 -3.85
N PHE A 461 -14.86 -15.68 -4.04
CA PHE A 461 -15.59 -14.43 -3.80
C PHE A 461 -16.82 -14.30 -4.71
N ALA A 462 -16.73 -14.73 -5.96
CA ALA A 462 -17.88 -14.69 -6.88
C ALA A 462 -19.03 -15.56 -6.34
N LEU A 463 -18.73 -16.78 -5.87
CA LEU A 463 -19.71 -17.66 -5.24
C LEU A 463 -20.23 -17.08 -3.91
N ALA A 464 -19.35 -16.49 -3.10
CA ALA A 464 -19.72 -15.86 -1.84
C ALA A 464 -20.68 -14.69 -2.04
N PHE A 465 -20.46 -13.87 -3.08
CA PHE A 465 -21.35 -12.74 -3.41
C PHE A 465 -22.77 -13.22 -3.75
N GLU A 466 -22.93 -14.41 -4.36
CA GLU A 466 -24.27 -14.96 -4.62
C GLU A 466 -25.06 -15.35 -3.36
N ARG A 467 -24.39 -15.50 -2.21
CA ARG A 467 -25.03 -15.80 -0.92
C ARG A 467 -25.44 -14.56 -0.15
N ILE A 468 -24.91 -13.39 -0.50
CA ILE A 468 -25.13 -12.16 0.24
C ILE A 468 -26.40 -11.49 -0.29
N PRO A 469 -27.44 -11.29 0.54
CA PRO A 469 -28.72 -10.73 0.12
C PRO A 469 -28.68 -9.27 -0.36
N PHE A 470 -27.70 -8.49 0.11
CA PHE A 470 -27.63 -7.06 -0.21
C PHE A 470 -26.19 -6.57 -0.33
N ILE A 471 -25.79 -6.17 -1.53
CA ILE A 471 -24.44 -5.68 -1.82
C ILE A 471 -24.52 -4.23 -2.31
N VAL A 472 -23.78 -3.34 -1.64
CA VAL A 472 -23.64 -1.94 -2.02
C VAL A 472 -22.20 -1.69 -2.48
N SER A 473 -22.04 -1.20 -3.71
CA SER A 473 -20.73 -0.78 -4.24
C SER A 473 -20.61 0.74 -4.30
N PHE A 474 -19.49 1.25 -3.84
CA PHE A 474 -19.11 2.66 -3.92
C PHE A 474 -18.07 2.91 -5.03
N SER A 475 -18.03 2.08 -6.08
CA SER A 475 -17.07 2.25 -7.18
C SER A 475 -17.49 3.38 -8.13
N PRO A 476 -16.56 4.23 -8.60
CA PRO A 476 -16.82 5.17 -9.69
C PRO A 476 -17.04 4.49 -11.05
N PHE A 477 -16.76 3.18 -11.16
CA PHE A 477 -16.79 2.41 -12.39
C PHE A 477 -17.67 1.16 -12.25
N LEU A 478 -18.20 0.67 -13.37
CA LEU A 478 -18.83 -0.65 -13.42
C LEU A 478 -17.75 -1.74 -13.53
N ASP A 479 -17.05 -1.99 -12.42
CA ASP A 479 -16.02 -3.02 -12.31
C ASP A 479 -16.58 -4.42 -12.02
N GLU A 480 -15.73 -5.46 -12.01
CA GLU A 480 -16.13 -6.86 -11.85
C GLU A 480 -16.96 -7.09 -10.56
N SER A 481 -16.57 -6.48 -9.45
CA SER A 481 -17.29 -6.57 -8.17
C SER A 481 -18.57 -5.74 -8.16
N SER A 482 -18.56 -4.53 -8.71
CA SER A 482 -19.72 -3.64 -8.79
C SER A 482 -20.80 -4.20 -9.70
N ALA A 483 -20.42 -4.93 -10.75
CA ALA A 483 -21.34 -5.65 -11.62
C ALA A 483 -22.15 -6.74 -10.90
N ARG A 484 -21.77 -7.12 -9.66
CA ARG A 484 -22.50 -8.05 -8.78
C ARG A 484 -23.27 -7.35 -7.67
N ALA A 485 -23.19 -6.02 -7.55
CA ALA A 485 -23.90 -5.28 -6.52
C ALA A 485 -25.41 -5.16 -6.83
N ASP A 486 -26.21 -5.02 -5.78
CA ASP A 486 -27.64 -4.69 -5.84
C ASP A 486 -27.85 -3.18 -5.94
N LEU A 487 -26.93 -2.41 -5.35
CA LEU A 487 -26.93 -0.97 -5.38
C LEU A 487 -25.51 -0.45 -5.66
N ILE A 488 -25.39 0.51 -6.58
CA ILE A 488 -24.13 1.19 -6.87
C ILE A 488 -24.31 2.67 -6.60
N LEU A 489 -23.48 3.19 -5.69
CA LEU A 489 -23.44 4.59 -5.24
C LEU A 489 -22.11 5.19 -5.70
N PRO A 490 -22.04 5.75 -6.92
CA PRO A 490 -20.75 6.06 -7.53
C PRO A 490 -20.03 7.19 -6.80
N ASP A 491 -18.79 6.90 -6.43
CA ASP A 491 -17.89 7.80 -5.73
C ASP A 491 -17.32 8.87 -6.67
N SER A 492 -17.15 10.09 -6.17
CA SER A 492 -16.41 11.13 -6.89
C SER A 492 -14.93 10.76 -6.97
N THR A 493 -14.27 11.06 -8.11
CA THR A 493 -12.82 10.87 -8.20
C THR A 493 -12.12 11.82 -7.23
N TYR A 494 -10.86 11.52 -6.90
CA TYR A 494 -10.14 12.35 -5.94
C TYR A 494 -10.02 13.83 -6.39
N LEU A 495 -10.02 14.12 -7.70
CA LEU A 495 -10.01 15.49 -8.21
C LEU A 495 -11.33 16.26 -8.01
N GLU A 496 -12.42 15.58 -7.64
CA GLU A 496 -13.78 16.13 -7.51
C GLU A 496 -14.27 16.22 -6.06
N ARG A 497 -13.40 15.93 -5.08
CA ARG A 497 -13.80 15.85 -3.66
C ARG A 497 -12.71 16.31 -2.70
N TRP A 498 -13.11 16.52 -1.45
CA TRP A 498 -12.20 16.74 -0.34
C TRP A 498 -11.38 15.50 -0.01
N GLN A 499 -10.13 15.72 0.37
CA GLN A 499 -9.17 14.66 0.67
C GLN A 499 -8.22 15.07 1.78
N ASP A 500 -7.80 14.08 2.56
CA ASP A 500 -6.62 14.15 3.40
C ASP A 500 -5.66 12.98 3.09
N ASP A 501 -4.39 13.16 3.44
CA ASP A 501 -3.43 12.06 3.57
C ASP A 501 -2.55 12.29 4.80
N GLN A 502 -2.49 11.28 5.66
CA GLN A 502 -1.72 11.29 6.90
C GLN A 502 -0.43 10.51 6.65
N VAL A 503 0.61 11.22 6.23
CA VAL A 503 1.86 10.62 5.79
C VAL A 503 2.71 10.36 7.02
N THR A 504 2.63 9.13 7.50
CA THR A 504 3.27 8.65 8.74
C THR A 504 4.30 7.54 8.53
N HIS A 505 4.62 7.20 7.28
CA HIS A 505 5.42 6.02 6.92
C HIS A 505 6.63 6.35 6.03
N LEU A 506 6.90 7.64 5.81
CA LEU A 506 8.04 8.13 5.04
C LEU A 506 8.93 8.94 5.97
N ALA A 507 10.25 8.71 5.87
CA ALA A 507 11.18 9.19 6.86
C ALA A 507 11.47 10.70 6.80
N GLY A 508 11.83 11.22 7.98
CA GLY A 508 12.41 12.55 8.15
C GLY A 508 11.42 13.69 8.40
N PHE A 509 10.11 13.42 8.40
CA PHE A 509 9.07 14.40 8.77
C PHE A 509 7.71 13.72 8.95
N SER A 510 6.81 14.33 9.73
CA SER A 510 5.38 13.97 9.71
C SER A 510 4.62 14.96 8.83
N GLY A 511 3.66 14.48 8.03
CA GLY A 511 2.92 15.33 7.09
C GLY A 511 1.42 15.09 7.12
N PHE A 512 0.66 16.17 7.06
CA PHE A 512 -0.78 16.16 6.82
C PHE A 512 -1.06 16.88 5.50
N SER A 513 -1.40 16.13 4.46
CA SER A 513 -1.80 16.70 3.17
C SER A 513 -3.31 16.95 3.18
N LEU A 514 -3.73 18.07 2.60
CA LEU A 514 -5.14 18.45 2.49
C LEU A 514 -5.41 18.95 1.07
N ALA A 515 -6.54 18.56 0.49
CA ALA A 515 -6.99 19.11 -0.77
C ALA A 515 -8.51 19.22 -0.85
N GLY A 516 -8.98 20.34 -1.39
CA GLY A 516 -10.36 20.49 -1.84
C GLY A 516 -10.57 19.93 -3.25
N PRO A 517 -11.82 19.93 -3.76
CA PRO A 517 -12.11 19.58 -5.14
C PRO A 517 -11.43 20.55 -6.11
N ALA A 518 -10.71 20.01 -7.11
CA ALA A 518 -10.13 20.81 -8.19
C ALA A 518 -11.18 21.19 -9.24
N THR A 519 -12.20 20.36 -9.42
CA THR A 519 -13.36 20.60 -10.29
C THR A 519 -14.63 20.17 -9.56
N ALA A 520 -15.77 20.71 -9.95
CA ALA A 520 -17.06 20.14 -9.57
C ALA A 520 -17.18 18.69 -10.12
N PRO A 521 -17.95 17.80 -9.43
CA PRO A 521 -18.26 16.48 -9.96
C PRO A 521 -18.84 16.57 -11.37
N ARG A 522 -18.27 15.80 -12.31
CA ARG A 522 -18.70 15.78 -13.72
C ARG A 522 -20.02 15.05 -13.94
N HIS A 523 -20.39 14.22 -12.99
CA HIS A 523 -21.53 13.33 -13.01
C HIS A 523 -22.28 13.45 -11.68
N ASP A 524 -23.44 12.81 -11.56
CA ASP A 524 -24.19 12.75 -10.29
C ASP A 524 -23.53 11.76 -9.30
N THR A 525 -22.26 12.03 -8.97
CA THR A 525 -21.44 11.28 -8.02
C THR A 525 -21.27 12.07 -6.74
N ARG A 526 -21.14 11.37 -5.61
CA ARG A 526 -20.93 11.99 -4.28
C ARG A 526 -19.69 11.40 -3.64
N ASP A 527 -19.07 12.15 -2.73
CA ASP A 527 -18.02 11.58 -1.90
C ASP A 527 -18.62 10.49 -0.99
N THR A 528 -18.09 9.29 -1.05
CA THR A 528 -18.50 8.17 -0.19
C THR A 528 -18.49 8.53 1.29
N VAL A 529 -17.57 9.39 1.75
CA VAL A 529 -17.57 9.80 3.17
C VAL A 529 -18.79 10.64 3.50
N ASP A 530 -19.15 11.61 2.65
CA ASP A 530 -20.38 12.39 2.81
C ASP A 530 -21.62 11.47 2.82
N VAL A 531 -21.63 10.45 1.95
CA VAL A 531 -22.70 9.44 1.93
C VAL A 531 -22.77 8.67 3.24
N VAL A 532 -21.64 8.23 3.81
CA VAL A 532 -21.63 7.50 5.09
C VAL A 532 -22.06 8.40 6.25
N LEU A 533 -21.68 9.68 6.27
CA LEU A 533 -22.14 10.65 7.27
C LEU A 533 -23.66 10.84 7.18
N GLN A 534 -24.20 10.98 5.96
CA GLN A 534 -25.65 11.09 5.73
C GLN A 534 -26.41 9.81 6.13
N LEU A 535 -25.83 8.63 5.89
CA LEU A 535 -26.39 7.36 6.36
C LEU A 535 -26.40 7.29 7.90
N ALA A 536 -25.34 7.75 8.55
CA ALA A 536 -25.25 7.79 10.01
C ALA A 536 -26.32 8.72 10.61
N GLU A 537 -26.51 9.91 10.03
CA GLU A 537 -27.58 10.83 10.39
C GLU A 537 -28.97 10.18 10.21
N SER A 538 -29.20 9.53 9.07
CA SER A 538 -30.48 8.86 8.76
C SER A 538 -30.79 7.67 9.68
N LEU A 539 -29.76 6.98 10.18
CA LEU A 539 -29.90 5.89 11.16
C LEU A 539 -30.22 6.43 12.57
N GLY A 540 -29.83 7.67 12.86
CA GLY A 540 -30.10 8.35 14.12
C GLY A 540 -29.39 7.75 15.34
N GLY A 541 -29.81 8.19 16.54
CA GLY A 541 -29.34 7.69 17.83
C GLY A 541 -27.82 7.70 17.98
N SER A 542 -27.27 6.63 18.57
CA SER A 542 -25.83 6.53 18.85
C SER A 542 -24.95 6.53 17.59
N VAL A 543 -25.53 6.22 16.42
CA VAL A 543 -24.81 6.24 15.13
C VAL A 543 -24.55 7.68 14.69
N ALA A 544 -25.60 8.53 14.73
CA ALA A 544 -25.49 9.95 14.41
C ALA A 544 -24.59 10.70 15.42
N GLU A 545 -24.74 10.42 16.72
CA GLU A 545 -23.89 11.00 17.77
C GLU A 545 -22.39 10.71 17.58
N SER A 546 -22.07 9.53 17.04
CA SER A 546 -20.68 9.10 16.81
C SER A 546 -20.05 9.73 15.57
N LEU A 547 -20.85 10.30 14.68
CA LEU A 547 -20.46 10.89 13.40
C LEU A 547 -21.20 12.24 13.21
N PRO A 548 -20.98 13.24 14.08
CA PRO A 548 -21.81 14.45 14.17
C PRO A 548 -21.56 15.48 13.06
N TRP A 549 -20.72 15.17 12.07
CA TRP A 549 -20.34 16.11 11.02
C TRP A 549 -21.28 16.00 9.82
N GLU A 550 -21.79 17.15 9.36
CA GLU A 550 -22.65 17.24 8.18
C GLU A 550 -21.93 16.80 6.89
N ARG A 551 -20.64 17.15 6.77
CA ARG A 551 -19.83 16.92 5.57
C ARG A 551 -18.37 16.63 5.91
N PHE A 552 -17.66 16.01 4.99
CA PHE A 552 -16.27 15.62 5.17
C PHE A 552 -15.35 16.83 5.39
N ASP A 553 -15.56 17.96 4.70
CA ASP A 553 -14.77 19.18 4.88
C ASP A 553 -14.86 19.73 6.32
N LYS A 554 -16.02 19.58 6.98
CA LYS A 554 -16.20 19.98 8.37
C LYS A 554 -15.43 19.08 9.34
N LEU A 555 -15.37 17.78 9.07
CA LEU A 555 -14.52 16.86 9.82
C LEU A 555 -13.03 17.20 9.64
N LEU A 556 -12.60 17.47 8.40
CA LEU A 556 -11.21 17.83 8.11
C LEU A 556 -10.82 19.15 8.79
N HIS A 557 -11.68 20.15 8.74
CA HIS A 557 -11.51 21.42 9.45
C HIS A 557 -11.42 21.18 10.96
N ALA A 558 -12.37 20.46 11.57
CA ALA A 558 -12.32 20.17 13.00
C ALA A 558 -11.02 19.42 13.40
N GLY A 559 -10.58 18.45 12.60
CA GLY A 559 -9.36 17.68 12.85
C GLY A 559 -8.08 18.50 12.71
N ALA A 560 -8.00 19.37 11.69
CA ALA A 560 -6.81 20.18 11.42
C ALA A 560 -6.56 21.27 12.47
N ARG A 561 -7.55 21.59 13.33
CA ARG A 561 -7.38 22.55 14.43
C ARG A 561 -6.25 22.16 15.38
N GLY A 562 -6.10 20.86 15.66
CA GLY A 562 -5.01 20.37 16.50
C GLY A 562 -3.64 20.72 15.94
N LEU A 563 -3.47 20.75 14.61
CA LEU A 563 -2.18 21.10 13.99
C LEU A 563 -1.79 22.53 14.37
N TRP A 564 -2.74 23.45 14.34
CA TRP A 564 -2.53 24.85 14.72
C TRP A 564 -2.34 25.00 16.23
N GLU A 565 -3.21 24.38 17.06
CA GLU A 565 -3.13 24.42 18.53
C GLU A 565 -1.84 23.81 19.08
N SER A 566 -1.23 22.87 18.34
CA SER A 566 0.00 22.23 18.74
C SER A 566 1.21 23.17 18.81
N GLY A 567 1.15 24.31 18.10
CA GLY A 567 2.25 25.28 18.01
C GLY A 567 3.53 24.71 17.39
N ARG A 568 3.47 23.54 16.73
CA ARG A 568 4.59 22.89 16.03
C ARG A 568 4.27 22.68 14.55
N GLY A 569 5.31 22.41 13.78
CA GLY A 569 5.25 22.26 12.33
C GLY A 569 4.80 23.53 11.61
N TYR A 570 4.74 23.44 10.28
CA TYR A 570 4.48 24.58 9.41
C TYR A 570 3.57 24.19 8.26
N VAL A 571 2.79 25.14 7.76
CA VAL A 571 2.15 24.95 6.44
C VAL A 571 3.26 25.03 5.39
N VAL A 572 3.31 24.06 4.47
CA VAL A 572 4.41 23.95 3.51
C VAL A 572 4.66 25.27 2.78
N SER A 573 5.92 25.64 2.62
CA SER A 573 6.35 26.94 2.12
C SER A 573 7.54 26.79 1.19
N THR A 574 8.13 27.90 0.74
CA THR A 574 9.26 27.81 -0.19
C THR A 574 10.49 27.24 0.51
N PRO A 575 11.42 26.57 -0.20
CA PRO A 575 12.63 26.02 0.42
C PRO A 575 13.48 27.04 1.18
N ALA A 576 13.44 28.32 0.79
CA ALA A 576 14.15 29.40 1.47
C ALA A 576 13.53 29.70 2.85
N GLU A 577 12.22 29.83 2.92
CA GLU A 577 11.47 30.02 4.16
C GLU A 577 11.62 28.80 5.09
N GLU A 578 11.49 27.59 4.54
CA GLU A 578 11.73 26.35 5.29
C GLU A 578 13.15 26.28 5.87
N SER A 579 14.16 26.73 5.13
CA SER A 579 15.54 26.73 5.62
C SER A 579 15.71 27.66 6.82
N LEU A 580 15.01 28.80 6.82
CA LEU A 580 15.00 29.73 7.95
C LEU A 580 14.27 29.12 9.15
N HIS A 581 13.11 28.47 8.94
CA HIS A 581 12.37 27.80 10.02
C HIS A 581 13.21 26.71 10.69
N ARG A 582 13.94 25.91 9.90
CA ARG A 582 14.88 24.89 10.41
C ARG A 582 15.98 25.44 11.30
N VAL A 583 16.42 26.68 11.08
CA VAL A 583 17.42 27.34 11.93
C VAL A 583 16.81 27.65 13.30
N PHE A 584 15.59 28.20 13.34
CA PHE A 584 14.89 28.49 14.60
C PHE A 584 14.53 27.21 15.36
N GLU A 585 14.07 26.17 14.65
CA GLU A 585 13.74 24.86 15.23
C GLU A 585 14.94 24.19 15.91
N ARG A 586 16.12 24.23 15.29
CA ARG A 586 17.36 23.70 15.89
C ARG A 586 17.72 24.40 17.20
N GLN A 587 17.27 25.63 17.37
CA GLN A 587 17.43 26.41 18.60
C GLN A 587 16.24 26.23 19.56
N GLY A 588 15.25 25.39 19.23
CA GLY A 588 14.08 25.09 20.05
C GLY A 588 12.94 26.10 19.94
N TYR A 589 13.00 27.02 18.96
CA TYR A 589 11.98 28.05 18.78
C TYR A 589 11.00 27.68 17.66
N TRP A 590 9.71 27.77 17.97
CA TRP A 590 8.62 27.70 17.01
C TRP A 590 8.00 29.08 16.88
N VAL A 591 7.97 29.62 15.67
CA VAL A 591 7.39 30.94 15.41
C VAL A 591 5.99 30.75 14.84
N PRO A 592 4.94 31.27 15.50
CA PRO A 592 3.57 31.18 14.97
C PRO A 592 3.47 31.88 13.60
N GLU A 593 3.10 31.14 12.56
CA GLU A 593 2.94 31.68 11.20
C GLU A 593 1.65 32.49 11.01
N PHE A 594 0.60 32.17 11.77
CA PHE A 594 -0.76 32.67 11.56
C PHE A 594 -1.38 33.18 12.86
N LYS A 595 -2.18 34.26 12.78
CA LYS A 595 -2.76 34.91 13.97
C LYS A 595 -4.05 34.24 14.44
N SER A 596 -4.73 33.54 13.54
CA SER A 596 -5.96 32.80 13.81
C SER A 596 -5.92 31.41 13.16
N TYR A 597 -6.82 30.54 13.63
CA TYR A 597 -6.97 29.21 13.05
C TYR A 597 -7.52 29.29 11.61
N GLU A 598 -8.37 30.25 11.33
CA GLU A 598 -8.99 30.45 10.02
C GLU A 598 -7.94 30.86 8.98
N GLU A 599 -7.01 31.77 9.33
CA GLU A 599 -5.86 32.11 8.47
C GLU A 599 -4.98 30.87 8.19
N PHE A 600 -4.72 30.05 9.22
CA PHE A 600 -4.00 28.79 9.07
C PHE A 600 -4.71 27.82 8.14
N TRP A 601 -6.03 27.67 8.30
CA TRP A 601 -6.84 26.77 7.49
C TRP A 601 -6.85 27.18 6.02
N GLU A 602 -7.05 28.48 5.74
CA GLU A 602 -7.00 29.01 4.37
C GLU A 602 -5.62 28.77 3.72
N ALA A 603 -4.54 29.00 4.48
CA ALA A 603 -3.20 28.71 4.01
C ALA A 603 -2.98 27.21 3.76
N LEU A 604 -3.47 26.34 4.64
CA LEU A 604 -3.38 24.88 4.49
C LEU A 604 -4.11 24.40 3.24
N VAL A 605 -5.33 24.88 3.00
CA VAL A 605 -6.11 24.58 1.79
C VAL A 605 -5.41 25.09 0.53
N LYS A 606 -4.83 26.30 0.58
CA LYS A 606 -4.16 26.93 -0.56
C LYS A 606 -2.79 26.33 -0.90
N ARG A 607 -2.04 25.87 0.11
CA ARG A 607 -0.67 25.33 -0.08
C ARG A 607 -0.65 23.80 -0.13
N GLY A 608 -1.68 23.14 0.40
CA GLY A 608 -2.00 21.73 0.20
C GLY A 608 -1.35 20.74 1.19
N ALA A 609 -0.56 21.22 2.15
CA ALA A 609 -0.01 20.38 3.21
C ALA A 609 0.49 21.19 4.42
N TRP A 610 0.48 20.53 5.57
CA TRP A 610 1.25 20.87 6.76
C TRP A 610 2.32 19.80 6.95
N TRP A 611 3.49 20.19 7.44
CA TRP A 611 4.54 19.25 7.76
C TRP A 611 5.34 19.69 8.98
N ASP A 612 5.87 18.68 9.67
CA ASP A 612 6.77 18.85 10.78
C ASP A 612 8.11 18.20 10.43
N PRO A 613 9.12 19.00 10.05
CA PRO A 613 10.46 18.51 9.75
C PRO A 613 11.21 18.10 11.02
N THR A 614 10.72 18.45 12.21
CA THR A 614 11.29 18.06 13.51
C THR A 614 10.87 16.67 13.96
N GLY A 615 10.49 15.78 13.02
CA GLY A 615 10.55 14.33 13.21
C GLY A 615 11.96 13.79 13.52
N LEU A 616 12.80 14.61 14.15
CA LEU A 616 14.11 14.37 14.72
C LEU A 616 13.95 13.29 15.79
N SER A 617 14.65 12.18 15.56
CA SER A 617 14.92 11.07 16.47
C SER A 617 14.26 11.23 17.84
N ALA A 618 13.08 10.61 18.02
CA ALA A 618 12.70 10.24 19.37
C ALA A 618 13.92 9.52 19.97
N GLY A 619 14.47 10.04 21.08
CA GLY A 619 15.70 9.48 21.65
C GLY A 619 15.54 7.97 21.81
N ARG A 620 16.62 7.19 21.67
CA ARG A 620 16.57 5.71 21.63
C ARG A 620 15.59 5.08 22.63
N LYS A 621 15.47 5.65 23.84
CA LYS A 621 14.50 5.24 24.88
C LYS A 621 13.02 5.35 24.47
N ALA A 622 12.63 6.36 23.71
CA ALA A 622 11.27 6.57 23.22
C ALA A 622 10.88 5.57 22.11
N LEU A 623 11.87 4.93 21.48
CA LEU A 623 11.70 3.92 20.44
C LEU A 623 11.53 2.52 21.00
N LEU A 624 12.15 2.22 22.13
CA LEU A 624 12.15 0.89 22.76
C LEU A 624 11.07 0.85 23.84
N ARG A 625 9.83 0.49 23.44
CA ARG A 625 8.64 0.46 24.31
C ARG A 625 8.20 -0.96 24.69
N THR A 626 9.09 -1.93 24.54
CA THR A 626 8.87 -3.31 24.98
C THR A 626 8.77 -3.40 26.51
N ALA A 627 8.39 -4.56 27.03
CA ALA A 627 8.33 -4.79 28.47
C ALA A 627 9.70 -4.63 29.15
N SER A 628 10.79 -5.00 28.46
CA SER A 628 12.15 -4.79 28.95
C SER A 628 12.67 -3.34 28.79
N GLY A 629 11.96 -2.48 28.06
CA GLY A 629 12.45 -1.16 27.65
C GLY A 629 13.65 -1.23 26.69
N LYS A 630 13.90 -2.40 26.08
CA LYS A 630 15.01 -2.70 25.19
C LYS A 630 14.52 -3.28 23.86
N PHE A 631 15.39 -3.35 22.85
CA PHE A 631 15.10 -4.16 21.67
C PHE A 631 15.17 -5.64 22.06
N GLU A 632 14.11 -6.38 21.77
CA GLU A 632 13.95 -7.77 22.18
C GLU A 632 14.19 -8.70 20.99
N PHE A 633 15.36 -9.34 20.95
CA PHE A 633 15.57 -10.48 20.05
C PHE A 633 14.68 -11.64 20.46
N TYR A 634 14.61 -11.92 21.76
CA TYR A 634 13.61 -12.80 22.36
C TYR A 634 12.38 -11.97 22.72
N SER A 635 11.30 -12.11 21.95
CA SER A 635 10.10 -11.27 22.13
C SER A 635 9.28 -11.73 23.34
N THR A 636 9.38 -10.98 24.44
CA THR A 636 8.56 -11.19 25.64
C THR A 636 7.08 -10.88 25.37
N ALA A 637 6.81 -9.94 24.45
CA ALA A 637 5.47 -9.64 23.97
C ALA A 637 4.83 -10.86 23.28
N LEU A 638 5.57 -11.54 22.39
CA LEU A 638 5.10 -12.76 21.74
C LEU A 638 4.91 -13.88 22.75
N LYS A 639 5.85 -14.06 23.68
CA LYS A 639 5.74 -15.03 24.77
C LYS A 639 4.47 -14.84 25.58
N LYS A 640 4.17 -13.61 26.01
CA LYS A 640 2.95 -13.29 26.75
C LYS A 640 1.69 -13.66 25.96
N ILE A 641 1.63 -13.34 24.68
CA ILE A 641 0.48 -13.66 23.83
C ILE A 641 0.31 -15.18 23.67
N VAL A 642 1.41 -15.91 23.53
CA VAL A 642 1.41 -17.38 23.48
C VAL A 642 0.95 -17.98 24.80
N ASP A 643 1.48 -17.51 25.94
CA ASP A 643 1.09 -17.98 27.27
C ASP A 643 -0.41 -17.73 27.52
N GLU A 644 -0.94 -16.57 27.13
CA GLU A 644 -2.37 -16.26 27.20
C GLU A 644 -3.21 -17.17 26.30
N ALA A 645 -2.73 -17.49 25.09
CA ALA A 645 -3.42 -18.41 24.20
C ALA A 645 -3.44 -19.84 24.78
N VAL A 646 -2.31 -20.30 25.33
CA VAL A 646 -2.20 -21.61 25.96
C VAL A 646 -3.08 -21.72 27.20
N ALA A 647 -3.16 -20.66 28.02
CA ALA A 647 -4.03 -20.64 29.19
C ALA A 647 -5.52 -20.74 28.84
N ARG A 648 -5.93 -20.25 27.67
CA ARG A 648 -7.33 -20.24 27.22
C ARG A 648 -7.72 -21.45 26.37
N GLU A 649 -6.84 -21.87 25.48
CA GLU A 649 -7.13 -22.84 24.41
C GLU A 649 -6.33 -24.15 24.57
N GLY A 650 -5.50 -24.26 25.62
CA GLY A 650 -4.66 -25.41 25.88
C GLY A 650 -3.33 -25.37 25.11
N THR A 651 -2.51 -26.39 25.30
CA THR A 651 -1.15 -26.45 24.71
C THR A 651 -1.14 -26.57 23.19
N ASP A 652 -2.24 -27.04 22.60
CA ASP A 652 -2.43 -27.16 21.15
C ASP A 652 -3.15 -25.96 20.53
N ALA A 653 -3.13 -24.82 21.23
CA ALA A 653 -3.72 -23.57 20.73
C ALA A 653 -3.30 -23.31 19.27
N PRO A 654 -4.25 -23.01 18.36
CA PRO A 654 -3.97 -22.79 16.94
C PRO A 654 -2.86 -21.76 16.65
N LEU A 655 -2.66 -20.78 17.54
CA LEU A 655 -1.55 -19.82 17.45
C LEU A 655 -0.18 -20.50 17.63
N VAL A 656 -0.04 -21.41 18.59
CA VAL A 656 1.21 -22.14 18.86
C VAL A 656 1.57 -23.04 17.69
N GLN A 657 0.57 -23.72 17.13
CA GLN A 657 0.75 -24.52 15.92
C GLN A 657 1.16 -23.65 14.72
N ALA A 658 0.58 -22.45 14.58
CA ALA A 658 0.96 -21.51 13.53
C ALA A 658 2.41 -20.98 13.66
N LEU A 659 2.96 -20.90 14.88
CA LEU A 659 4.36 -20.55 15.14
C LEU A 659 5.33 -21.73 14.97
N GLY A 660 4.80 -22.93 14.70
CA GLY A 660 5.58 -24.12 14.40
C GLY A 660 5.74 -25.11 15.56
N GLY A 661 4.89 -25.02 16.60
CA GLY A 661 4.80 -26.03 17.66
C GLY A 661 5.62 -25.72 18.92
N ARG A 662 5.18 -26.25 20.07
CA ARG A 662 5.79 -25.99 21.39
C ARG A 662 7.15 -26.66 21.58
N ASP A 663 7.41 -27.72 20.82
CA ASP A 663 8.69 -28.43 20.76
C ASP A 663 9.88 -27.53 20.42
N ARG A 664 9.62 -26.38 19.80
CA ARG A 664 10.62 -25.34 19.52
C ARG A 664 11.13 -24.60 20.76
N GLY A 665 10.46 -24.70 21.92
CA GLY A 665 10.88 -24.03 23.15
C GLY A 665 11.06 -22.52 22.96
N ASP A 666 12.23 -22.00 23.35
CA ASP A 666 12.57 -20.57 23.21
C ASP A 666 12.63 -20.06 21.78
N ARG A 667 12.87 -20.96 20.81
CA ARG A 667 12.97 -20.62 19.39
C ARG A 667 11.67 -20.10 18.81
N LEU A 668 10.53 -20.30 19.49
CA LEU A 668 9.25 -19.67 19.15
C LEU A 668 9.29 -18.16 19.26
N TYR A 669 10.07 -17.64 20.20
CA TYR A 669 10.10 -16.22 20.54
C TYR A 669 11.32 -15.50 19.93
N LEU A 670 12.23 -16.27 19.33
CA LEU A 670 13.39 -15.79 18.61
C LEU A 670 13.10 -15.63 17.10
N PRO A 671 13.94 -14.87 16.36
CA PRO A 671 13.91 -14.75 14.91
C PRO A 671 14.37 -16.03 14.18
N MET A 672 13.78 -17.19 14.50
CA MET A 672 14.16 -18.46 13.91
C MET A 672 13.43 -18.69 12.59
N VAL A 673 14.19 -18.75 11.50
CA VAL A 673 13.68 -19.14 10.18
C VAL A 673 14.23 -20.54 9.87
N PRO A 674 13.36 -21.56 9.75
CA PRO A 674 13.81 -22.91 9.47
C PRO A 674 14.46 -22.97 8.09
N ILE A 675 15.51 -23.77 7.96
CA ILE A 675 16.14 -24.04 6.67
C ILE A 675 15.36 -25.18 6.01
N PRO A 676 14.56 -24.92 4.97
CA PRO A 676 13.74 -25.95 4.37
C PRO A 676 14.61 -26.98 3.66
N ALA A 677 14.18 -28.25 3.69
CA ALA A 677 14.72 -29.25 2.78
C ALA A 677 14.52 -28.78 1.33
N ARG A 678 15.50 -29.07 0.46
CA ARG A 678 15.37 -28.73 -0.95
C ARG A 678 14.24 -29.56 -1.56
N GLU A 679 13.15 -28.91 -1.92
CA GLU A 679 12.05 -29.56 -2.62
C GLU A 679 12.45 -29.91 -4.05
N GLU A 680 12.26 -31.17 -4.44
CA GLU A 680 12.43 -31.60 -5.81
C GLU A 680 11.43 -30.88 -6.73
N PRO A 681 11.86 -30.40 -7.92
CA PRO A 681 10.96 -29.77 -8.87
C PRO A 681 9.95 -30.80 -9.39
N GLY A 682 8.74 -30.80 -8.83
CA GLY A 682 7.63 -31.65 -9.30
C GLY A 682 7.07 -31.19 -10.66
N ALA A 683 5.76 -31.35 -10.87
CA ALA A 683 5.09 -30.97 -12.13
C ALA A 683 5.24 -29.47 -12.52
N PHE A 684 5.56 -28.62 -11.55
CA PHE A 684 5.73 -27.17 -11.70
C PHE A 684 7.15 -26.76 -11.28
N PRO A 685 8.13 -26.83 -12.20
CA PRO A 685 9.55 -26.69 -11.84
C PRO A 685 10.01 -25.27 -11.58
N LEU A 686 9.25 -24.25 -12.01
CA LEU A 686 9.62 -22.83 -11.88
C LEU A 686 8.83 -22.18 -10.75
N ARG A 687 9.36 -21.09 -10.18
CA ARG A 687 8.66 -20.25 -9.20
C ARG A 687 8.13 -18.98 -9.87
N LEU A 688 6.90 -18.62 -9.56
CA LEU A 688 6.28 -17.38 -10.00
C LEU A 688 6.57 -16.26 -9.00
N ILE A 689 7.19 -15.18 -9.48
CA ILE A 689 7.32 -13.93 -8.75
C ILE A 689 6.39 -12.89 -9.38
N THR A 690 5.58 -12.24 -8.54
CA THR A 690 4.75 -11.13 -9.02
C THR A 690 5.35 -9.79 -8.60
N TYR A 691 5.34 -8.82 -9.51
CA TYR A 691 5.94 -7.50 -9.25
C TYR A 691 5.02 -6.38 -9.74
N ARG A 692 5.25 -5.13 -9.34
CA ARG A 692 4.44 -3.99 -9.81
C ARG A 692 5.30 -3.02 -10.59
N PRO A 693 5.04 -2.80 -11.89
CA PRO A 693 5.69 -1.73 -12.62
C PRO A 693 5.34 -0.35 -12.02
N VAL A 694 6.23 0.63 -12.17
CA VAL A 694 6.00 2.01 -11.70
C VAL A 694 4.79 2.66 -12.38
N THR A 695 4.46 2.22 -13.60
CA THR A 695 3.35 2.72 -14.44
C THR A 695 1.99 2.13 -14.09
N ARG A 696 1.92 1.14 -13.18
CA ARG A 696 0.66 0.49 -12.81
C ARG A 696 0.16 1.00 -11.45
N PRO A 697 -1.01 1.66 -11.38
CA PRO A 697 -1.60 2.04 -10.10
C PRO A 697 -2.04 0.83 -9.29
N MET A 698 -2.16 1.02 -7.98
CA MET A 698 -2.69 -0.04 -7.13
C MET A 698 -4.18 -0.26 -7.44
N GLY A 699 -4.57 -1.53 -7.59
CA GLY A 699 -5.99 -1.91 -7.72
C GLY A 699 -6.61 -1.72 -9.11
N GLY A 700 -5.85 -1.32 -10.14
CA GLY A 700 -6.42 -1.10 -11.47
C GLY A 700 -5.43 -0.73 -12.58
N GLY A 701 -5.87 0.16 -13.47
CA GLY A 701 -5.06 0.69 -14.59
C GLY A 701 -5.28 0.02 -15.94
N ARG A 702 -6.33 -0.81 -16.09
CA ARG A 702 -6.75 -1.32 -17.40
C ARG A 702 -7.40 -0.25 -18.27
N ASN A 703 -8.07 0.73 -17.67
CA ASN A 703 -8.76 1.79 -18.40
C ASN A 703 -7.96 3.11 -18.44
N GLN A 704 -6.63 3.02 -18.34
CA GLN A 704 -5.73 4.18 -18.39
C GLN A 704 -4.73 4.04 -19.55
N PRO A 705 -5.17 4.28 -20.80
CA PRO A 705 -4.36 4.12 -22.00
C PRO A 705 -2.96 4.75 -21.95
N TRP A 706 -2.79 5.96 -21.40
CA TRP A 706 -1.48 6.61 -21.35
C TRP A 706 -0.51 5.81 -20.49
N LEU A 707 -0.99 5.22 -19.38
CA LEU A 707 -0.19 4.35 -18.53
C LEU A 707 0.05 2.97 -19.18
N LEU A 708 -0.90 2.46 -19.97
CA LEU A 708 -0.75 1.21 -20.73
C LEU A 708 0.30 1.33 -21.84
N GLU A 709 0.35 2.50 -22.48
CA GLU A 709 1.24 2.82 -23.59
C GLU A 709 2.69 3.00 -23.13
N GLN A 710 2.92 3.34 -21.85
CA GLN A 710 4.28 3.42 -21.30
C GLN A 710 4.92 2.02 -21.22
N PRO A 711 5.98 1.75 -21.99
CA PRO A 711 6.60 0.44 -22.01
C PRO A 711 7.36 0.15 -20.71
N ALA A 712 7.32 -1.11 -20.27
CA ALA A 712 8.19 -1.57 -19.19
C ALA A 712 9.66 -1.46 -19.62
N VAL A 713 10.49 -0.78 -18.82
CA VAL A 713 11.84 -0.35 -19.22
C VAL A 713 12.73 -1.50 -19.67
N LEU A 714 12.66 -2.65 -18.99
CA LEU A 714 13.56 -3.79 -19.24
C LEU A 714 13.17 -4.65 -20.45
N VAL A 715 11.85 -4.83 -20.67
CA VAL A 715 11.33 -5.78 -21.67
C VAL A 715 10.57 -5.12 -22.81
N ARG A 716 10.40 -3.78 -22.75
CA ARG A 716 9.69 -2.96 -23.73
C ARG A 716 8.25 -3.43 -24.01
N ALA A 717 7.64 -4.10 -23.02
CA ALA A 717 6.27 -4.58 -23.11
C ALA A 717 5.30 -3.48 -22.67
N ALA A 718 4.20 -3.33 -23.42
CA ALA A 718 3.14 -2.36 -23.20
C ALA A 718 1.79 -3.02 -23.56
N TRP A 719 0.68 -2.41 -23.15
CA TRP A 719 -0.71 -2.84 -23.44
C TRP A 719 -1.11 -4.23 -22.91
N GLU A 720 -0.54 -5.30 -23.45
CA GLU A 720 -0.83 -6.67 -23.05
C GLU A 720 -0.11 -7.06 -21.76
N ARG A 721 -0.54 -8.15 -21.13
CA ARG A 721 0.21 -8.83 -20.08
C ARG A 721 1.27 -9.76 -20.66
N TRP A 722 2.38 -9.89 -19.95
CA TRP A 722 3.51 -10.73 -20.34
C TRP A 722 4.02 -11.56 -19.17
N VAL A 723 4.82 -12.58 -19.49
CA VAL A 723 5.66 -13.30 -18.54
C VAL A 723 7.11 -13.05 -18.90
N GLU A 724 7.89 -12.63 -17.92
CA GLU A 724 9.33 -12.48 -18.05
C GLU A 724 10.01 -13.82 -17.79
N VAL A 725 10.77 -14.28 -18.78
CA VAL A 725 11.45 -15.57 -18.77
C VAL A 725 12.96 -15.32 -18.89
N PRO A 726 13.79 -15.80 -17.94
CA PRO A 726 15.23 -15.72 -18.07
C PRO A 726 15.71 -16.39 -19.36
N ARG A 727 16.68 -15.79 -20.06
CA ARG A 727 17.20 -16.31 -21.33
C ARG A 727 17.68 -17.77 -21.25
N GLU A 728 18.30 -18.15 -20.14
CA GLU A 728 18.74 -19.54 -19.91
C GLU A 728 17.55 -20.51 -19.86
N THR A 729 16.52 -20.15 -19.09
CA THR A 729 15.27 -20.92 -18.98
C THR A 729 14.56 -20.99 -20.33
N ALA A 730 14.48 -19.87 -21.05
CA ALA A 730 13.87 -19.81 -22.37
C ALA A 730 14.61 -20.69 -23.39
N ALA A 731 15.94 -20.70 -23.38
CA ALA A 731 16.74 -21.57 -24.24
C ALA A 731 16.47 -23.05 -23.96
N LYS A 732 16.41 -23.46 -22.67
CA LYS A 732 16.05 -24.83 -22.27
C LYS A 732 14.65 -25.25 -22.72
N LEU A 733 13.70 -24.29 -22.74
CA LEU A 733 12.32 -24.52 -23.15
C LEU A 733 12.05 -24.25 -24.64
N GLY A 734 13.08 -23.84 -25.40
CA GLY A 734 12.98 -23.48 -26.82
C GLY A 734 12.13 -22.22 -27.11
N ILE A 735 11.90 -21.35 -26.13
CA ILE A 735 11.01 -20.17 -26.21
C ILE A 735 11.76 -18.95 -26.76
N ALA A 736 11.19 -18.27 -27.75
CA ALA A 736 11.70 -17.00 -28.28
C ALA A 736 10.99 -15.77 -27.66
N ASP A 737 11.58 -14.59 -27.80
CA ASP A 737 10.94 -13.35 -27.36
C ASP A 737 9.68 -13.07 -28.16
N GLY A 738 8.57 -12.76 -27.48
CA GLY A 738 7.26 -12.52 -28.09
C GLY A 738 6.43 -13.76 -28.35
N ASP A 739 6.97 -14.97 -28.16
CA ASP A 739 6.23 -16.22 -28.32
C ASP A 739 5.01 -16.24 -27.38
N PRO A 740 3.83 -16.69 -27.86
CA PRO A 740 2.75 -17.02 -26.96
C PRO A 740 3.12 -18.27 -26.15
N VAL A 741 2.92 -18.21 -24.84
CA VAL A 741 3.24 -19.30 -23.91
C VAL A 741 2.08 -19.58 -22.96
N TRP A 742 1.90 -20.85 -22.61
CA TRP A 742 1.09 -21.26 -21.47
C TRP A 742 1.93 -21.16 -20.21
N VAL A 743 1.41 -20.47 -19.21
CA VAL A 743 1.90 -20.52 -17.83
C VAL A 743 0.84 -21.26 -17.03
N GLY A 744 1.20 -22.39 -16.41
CA GLY A 744 0.28 -23.21 -15.62
C GLY A 744 0.77 -23.40 -14.19
N SER A 745 -0.15 -23.41 -13.24
CA SER A 745 0.04 -23.79 -11.83
C SER A 745 -0.94 -24.90 -11.44
N ALA A 746 -0.89 -25.35 -10.18
CA ALA A 746 -1.90 -26.27 -9.64
C ALA A 746 -3.32 -25.68 -9.65
N LYS A 747 -3.46 -24.35 -9.66
CA LYS A 747 -4.75 -23.67 -9.68
C LYS A 747 -5.35 -23.60 -11.08
N GLY A 748 -4.53 -23.32 -12.09
CA GLY A 748 -5.03 -23.04 -13.44
C GLY A 748 -3.91 -22.71 -14.43
N ARG A 749 -4.29 -22.35 -15.65
CA ARG A 749 -3.36 -21.94 -16.70
C ARG A 749 -3.82 -20.68 -17.42
N ILE A 750 -2.88 -19.85 -17.81
CA ILE A 750 -3.12 -18.63 -18.58
C ILE A 750 -2.18 -18.55 -19.78
N ARG A 751 -2.62 -17.89 -20.85
CA ARG A 751 -1.82 -17.63 -22.04
C ARG A 751 -1.27 -16.20 -22.01
N LEU A 752 0.05 -16.07 -22.08
CA LEU A 752 0.75 -14.77 -22.05
C LEU A 752 1.80 -14.70 -23.15
N ARG A 753 2.34 -13.50 -23.39
CA ARG A 753 3.54 -13.36 -24.23
C ARG A 753 4.81 -13.52 -23.40
N ALA A 754 5.74 -14.31 -23.88
CA ALA A 754 7.07 -14.41 -23.30
C ALA A 754 7.87 -13.14 -23.61
N ARG A 755 8.55 -12.62 -22.58
CA ARG A 755 9.54 -11.55 -22.72
C ARG A 755 10.86 -12.00 -22.11
N LEU A 756 11.91 -12.07 -22.92
CA LEU A 756 13.18 -12.64 -22.49
C LEU A 756 14.01 -11.60 -21.73
N VAL A 757 14.38 -11.93 -20.50
CA VAL A 757 15.21 -11.06 -19.65
C VAL A 757 16.64 -11.56 -19.54
N ALA A 758 17.57 -10.61 -19.58
CA ALA A 758 18.99 -10.88 -19.38
C ALA A 758 19.31 -10.94 -17.88
N GLY A 759 19.72 -12.10 -17.38
CA GLY A 759 19.92 -12.34 -15.96
C GLY A 759 18.60 -12.57 -15.21
N GLY A 760 18.71 -13.16 -14.02
CA GLY A 760 17.62 -13.60 -13.16
C GLY A 760 17.92 -15.02 -12.68
N SER A 761 17.27 -15.48 -11.62
CA SER A 761 17.35 -16.90 -11.27
C SER A 761 16.71 -17.74 -12.39
N PRO A 762 17.38 -18.77 -12.94
CA PRO A 762 16.83 -19.61 -14.01
C PRO A 762 15.62 -20.45 -13.55
N GLU A 763 15.38 -20.53 -12.25
CA GLU A 763 14.23 -21.20 -11.65
C GLU A 763 13.03 -20.25 -11.45
N VAL A 764 13.12 -18.99 -11.88
CA VAL A 764 12.10 -17.96 -11.62
C VAL A 764 11.55 -17.39 -12.92
N VAL A 765 10.23 -17.23 -12.98
CA VAL A 765 9.54 -16.40 -13.97
C VAL A 765 8.77 -15.30 -13.28
N SER A 766 8.63 -14.14 -13.94
CA SER A 766 7.98 -12.98 -13.32
C SER A 766 6.80 -12.46 -14.13
N ILE A 767 5.70 -12.11 -13.46
CA ILE A 767 4.52 -11.51 -14.11
C ILE A 767 4.16 -10.20 -13.40
N PRO A 768 3.92 -9.09 -14.13
CA PRO A 768 3.44 -7.85 -13.54
C PRO A 768 2.03 -8.02 -12.95
N LEU A 769 1.81 -7.48 -11.75
CA LEU A 769 0.50 -7.34 -11.13
C LEU A 769 -0.24 -6.12 -11.73
N PHE A 770 -1.54 -6.29 -11.90
CA PHE A 770 -2.50 -5.25 -12.31
C PHE A 770 -2.29 -4.68 -13.71
N GLY A 771 -3.36 -4.06 -14.22
CA GLY A 771 -3.38 -3.47 -15.55
C GLY A 771 -3.21 -4.49 -16.67
N GLY A 772 -3.16 -3.97 -17.90
CA GLY A 772 -2.88 -4.72 -19.11
C GLY A 772 -4.04 -5.61 -19.61
N GLU A 773 -4.07 -5.76 -20.92
CA GLU A 773 -4.99 -6.67 -21.62
C GLU A 773 -4.59 -8.13 -21.42
N GLY A 774 -5.57 -9.03 -21.46
CA GLY A 774 -5.35 -10.46 -21.32
C GLY A 774 -5.64 -11.02 -19.90
N PRO A 775 -5.31 -12.31 -19.68
CA PRO A 775 -5.72 -13.09 -18.51
C PRO A 775 -5.03 -12.64 -17.23
N ASN A 776 -5.64 -12.89 -16.06
CA ASN A 776 -5.17 -12.37 -14.78
C ASN A 776 -4.17 -13.32 -14.13
N GLN A 777 -3.04 -12.80 -13.67
CA GLN A 777 -2.04 -13.59 -12.96
C GLN A 777 -2.59 -14.23 -11.67
N ASN A 778 -3.63 -13.64 -11.07
CA ASN A 778 -4.35 -14.23 -9.93
C ASN A 778 -5.04 -15.57 -10.28
N ASP A 779 -5.23 -15.90 -11.57
CA ASP A 779 -5.69 -17.22 -12.02
C ASP A 779 -4.66 -18.34 -11.78
N LEU A 780 -3.39 -17.97 -11.56
CA LEU A 780 -2.32 -18.91 -11.25
C LEU A 780 -2.05 -19.04 -9.75
N ILE A 781 -2.32 -17.98 -8.98
CA ILE A 781 -1.90 -17.86 -7.58
C ILE A 781 -2.85 -18.64 -6.69
N ALA A 782 -2.31 -19.59 -5.92
CA ALA A 782 -3.07 -20.35 -4.94
C ALA A 782 -3.59 -19.45 -3.80
N ASN A 783 -4.75 -19.79 -3.22
CA ASN A 783 -5.28 -19.07 -2.07
C ASN A 783 -4.66 -19.56 -0.76
N GLU A 784 -3.38 -19.28 -0.58
CA GLU A 784 -2.63 -19.59 0.64
C GLU A 784 -2.61 -18.37 1.55
N THR A 785 -2.75 -18.55 2.88
CA THR A 785 -2.77 -17.45 3.85
C THR A 785 -1.64 -17.58 4.85
N ASP A 786 -0.90 -16.51 5.09
CA ASP A 786 0.02 -16.43 6.23
C ASP A 786 -0.74 -16.03 7.50
N PRO A 787 -0.66 -16.80 8.60
CA PRO A 787 -1.42 -16.56 9.83
C PRO A 787 -0.99 -15.30 10.60
N PHE A 788 0.09 -14.64 10.21
CA PHE A 788 0.63 -13.44 10.87
C PHE A 788 0.47 -12.16 10.05
N ARG A 789 0.19 -12.30 8.76
CA ARG A 789 -0.16 -11.19 7.87
C ARG A 789 -1.66 -11.13 7.57
N GLY A 790 -2.34 -12.27 7.56
CA GLY A 790 -3.73 -12.40 7.14
C GLY A 790 -3.96 -12.24 5.63
N PHE A 791 -2.91 -11.86 4.88
CA PHE A 791 -2.93 -11.74 3.42
C PHE A 791 -2.30 -12.94 2.72
N GLY A 792 -2.61 -13.09 1.43
CA GLY A 792 -2.22 -14.24 0.66
C GLY A 792 -0.73 -14.29 0.29
N LEU A 793 -0.18 -15.51 0.24
CA LEU A 793 1.18 -15.76 -0.22
C LEU A 793 1.23 -15.67 -1.75
N LEU A 794 1.81 -14.59 -2.28
CA LEU A 794 1.82 -14.31 -3.73
C LEU A 794 3.05 -14.87 -4.45
N ASN A 795 4.11 -15.26 -3.73
CA ASN A 795 5.40 -15.65 -4.29
C ASN A 795 5.79 -17.11 -3.95
N THR A 796 4.86 -17.90 -3.41
CA THR A 796 5.02 -19.36 -3.19
C THR A 796 4.57 -20.19 -4.38
N THR A 797 3.82 -19.60 -5.31
CA THR A 797 3.22 -20.33 -6.43
C THR A 797 4.30 -20.89 -7.35
N ARG A 798 4.31 -22.21 -7.51
CA ARG A 798 5.09 -22.90 -8.54
C ARG A 798 4.32 -22.97 -9.86
N VAL A 799 5.03 -22.82 -10.97
CA VAL A 799 4.50 -22.83 -12.33
C VAL A 799 5.33 -23.66 -13.30
N LYS A 800 4.71 -23.99 -14.43
CA LYS A 800 5.34 -24.55 -15.63
C LYS A 800 5.08 -23.59 -16.79
N VAL A 801 6.10 -23.38 -17.62
CA VAL A 801 5.98 -22.60 -18.86
C VAL A 801 6.20 -23.52 -20.06
N SER A 802 5.34 -23.40 -21.07
CA SER A 802 5.47 -24.12 -22.34
C SER A 802 4.99 -23.25 -23.50
N LYS A 803 5.43 -23.54 -24.73
CA LYS A 803 4.87 -22.89 -25.92
C LYS A 803 3.36 -23.11 -26.02
N ALA A 804 2.65 -22.09 -26.52
CA ALA A 804 1.20 -22.08 -26.58
C ALA A 804 0.61 -22.83 -27.77
#